data_AF-A0A2W4RF86-F1
#
_entry.id   AF-A0A2W4RF86-F1
#
_cell.length_a   1.000
_cell.length_b   1.000
_cell.length_c   1.000
_cell.angle_alpha   90.00
_cell.angle_beta   90.00
_cell.angle_gamma   90.00
#
_symmetry.space_group_name_H-M   'P 1'
#
loop_
_entity.id
_entity.type
_entity.pdbx_description
1 polymer ?
#
loop_
_entity_poly.entity_id
_entity_poly.type
_entity_poly.pdbx_seq_one_letter_code
_entity_poly.pdbx_strand_id
1 'polypeptide(L)'
;MQQASPPLRFAFDLGTNSIGWAVYELVGTSSGTLTVSKLVDCGVRLFEDGRNPKDGRSLAEMRRIPRSARRRRDRYVLRRDELIAALVDHGLLPSDPKMRRALADLDPYQLRARALDEPLREFEIGRVLLHLNRRRGFKSNRKADSRDKEKGKIAEGVARLRERLATEGVRTLGEYLWRRHGGPDGSATPRTRLPVRIRLEGEKSQALYDIYPTRDMLEHEYDEIMRAQAAHYPDILTPTVIAELKKIIFRQRELRPVRAGRCTFEPSEERLPRVLPSVEARAIYEVVNQLRYGEGVELKTPLDRAQRDLLAAKLLSGKSISFDRIRSVLKLPPTVRFNLEDAGKKDLKDYASKSGANVGKRFGPKWQQLPLSERDLIVRKLLDESDEEALVSWLRTEYGLDEATARAVASWMPPPGTSRLGPTANAEILAELQADHLCTYSEAVRRAGERLGRNWHHSDFRDEELYIPLPYYGRILERHVAFGTGDPNDPPEERFGRLPNPTVHIGLGQLRRVVNRLISVYGKPAQIVVELARELKLSKKQREEEQKKNRENRQANDRRRQQLEKLGQPDTAENRLRLRLFEEQQRANNGVALCPYTLQPISIEKLFSSEIDIDHILPYSRTLDDSVANRILCYRTANRVKRSKSPAEAFGQDARWKDILASAAGLPANKRWRFASDAMERFEKSERDFLARQMNETRYLSRLARLYLSAACHPDNVYVTTGQLTAMLRARWGLNSLLGDDNKKERTDHRHHAIDAIVVGAIDRSLLQEMSRRAAQAEAEGRHDITRDVPEPFAGFREAVAEKVGSIIVSFKPEHGKTGALHEDTAYGLVKNEAEAAEIGNLVFRKPLVDLNPNEIDRVRDPVLRAELKKIASQFTSDDEKLLDAKGLRAALEEFAKTPAPGRMQGIRRVRIGKKEKNVIFIRDRRSANVYKALIPGSNHHIDVVQMRDGSWQGFAASLFEVNQPGWRPAWERNKLGGKLVMRLHKGDMIELDDPDGKRRIKVVHRLQPSQNRIYLAPHNEGGDLQKRHDDKEDLFRWDLANISRLRERRARKVKVDEIGRVKLAKSNVY
;
A
#
# COMPACT_ATOMS: atom_id res chain seq x y z
N MET A 1 -17.19 53.48 -0.04
CA MET A 1 -17.38 52.09 0.42
C MET A 1 -16.71 51.17 -0.59
N GLN A 2 -15.59 50.52 -0.26
CA GLN A 2 -15.07 49.43 -1.08
C GLN A 2 -16.09 48.28 -1.05
N GLN A 3 -16.66 47.91 -2.20
CA GLN A 3 -17.48 46.71 -2.29
C GLN A 3 -16.64 45.52 -1.80
N ALA A 4 -17.05 44.90 -0.70
CA ALA A 4 -16.38 43.71 -0.19
C ALA A 4 -16.39 42.62 -1.27
N SER A 5 -15.23 42.02 -1.55
CA SER A 5 -15.15 40.93 -2.52
C SER A 5 -16.11 39.79 -2.12
N PRO A 6 -16.81 39.17 -3.08
CA PRO A 6 -17.77 38.11 -2.78
C PRO A 6 -17.08 36.93 -2.09
N PRO A 7 -17.74 36.25 -1.14
CA PRO A 7 -17.19 35.06 -0.50
C PRO A 7 -16.92 33.96 -1.53
N LEU A 8 -15.79 33.26 -1.38
CA LEU A 8 -15.35 32.25 -2.35
C LEU A 8 -15.49 30.82 -1.83
N ARG A 9 -15.81 29.89 -2.72
CA ARG A 9 -15.74 28.45 -2.48
C ARG A 9 -14.68 27.80 -3.34
N PHE A 10 -13.77 27.05 -2.73
CA PHE A 10 -12.83 26.19 -3.45
C PHE A 10 -13.32 24.74 -3.43
N ALA A 11 -13.35 24.08 -4.57
CA ALA A 11 -13.76 22.70 -4.70
C ALA A 11 -12.63 21.84 -5.27
N PHE A 12 -12.49 20.59 -4.78
CA PHE A 12 -11.41 19.69 -5.19
C PHE A 12 -11.89 18.26 -5.45
N ASP A 13 -11.55 17.67 -6.59
CA ASP A 13 -11.59 16.22 -6.84
C ASP A 13 -10.18 15.63 -6.60
N LEU A 14 -9.98 14.89 -5.50
CA LEU A 14 -8.66 14.42 -5.08
C LEU A 14 -8.38 12.97 -5.48
N GLY A 15 -7.71 12.76 -6.62
CA GLY A 15 -7.20 11.48 -7.08
C GLY A 15 -5.86 11.05 -6.45
N THR A 16 -5.36 9.87 -6.86
CA THR A 16 -4.02 9.38 -6.43
C THR A 16 -2.86 9.99 -7.20
N ASN A 17 -3.15 10.52 -8.37
CA ASN A 17 -2.21 11.11 -9.33
C ASN A 17 -2.78 12.36 -10.00
N SER A 18 -3.92 12.87 -9.52
CA SER A 18 -4.63 14.02 -10.08
C SER A 18 -5.34 14.82 -8.98
N ILE A 19 -5.47 16.12 -9.19
CA ILE A 19 -6.34 17.03 -8.43
C ILE A 19 -7.11 17.86 -9.45
N GLY A 20 -8.42 17.63 -9.56
CA GLY A 20 -9.32 18.59 -10.17
C GLY A 20 -9.63 19.70 -9.18
N TRP A 21 -9.76 20.94 -9.64
CA TRP A 21 -10.15 22.05 -8.78
C TRP A 21 -11.10 23.03 -9.48
N ALA A 22 -11.95 23.70 -8.71
CA ALA A 22 -12.84 24.76 -9.17
C ALA A 22 -12.98 25.87 -8.11
N VAL A 23 -13.26 27.09 -8.56
CA VAL A 23 -13.49 28.27 -7.71
C VAL A 23 -14.86 28.87 -8.06
N TYR A 24 -15.68 29.09 -7.03
CA TYR A 24 -16.99 29.72 -7.16
C TYR A 24 -17.06 31.02 -6.36
N GLU A 25 -17.78 32.00 -6.90
CA GLU A 25 -18.35 33.09 -6.10
C GLU A 25 -19.62 32.58 -5.41
N LEU A 26 -19.82 33.03 -4.17
CA LEU A 26 -20.98 32.72 -3.36
C LEU A 26 -21.81 33.98 -3.13
N VAL A 27 -23.12 33.78 -3.03
CA VAL A 27 -24.07 34.83 -2.64
C VAL A 27 -24.91 34.35 -1.45
N GLY A 28 -25.24 35.27 -0.55
CA GLY A 28 -26.13 35.00 0.58
C GLY A 28 -27.58 34.85 0.11
N THR A 29 -28.29 33.90 0.68
CA THR A 29 -29.74 33.73 0.53
C THR A 29 -30.49 34.46 1.65
N SER A 30 -31.80 34.65 1.49
CA SER A 30 -32.66 35.22 2.53
C SER A 30 -32.70 34.42 3.84
N SER A 31 -32.30 33.14 3.82
CA SER A 31 -32.18 32.28 5.00
C SER A 31 -30.80 32.31 5.65
N GLY A 32 -29.88 33.17 5.19
CA GLY A 32 -28.52 33.29 5.69
C GLY A 32 -27.58 32.17 5.21
N THR A 33 -27.98 31.35 4.24
CA THR A 33 -27.11 30.32 3.63
C THR A 33 -26.34 30.89 2.43
N LEU A 34 -25.20 30.29 2.10
CA LEU A 34 -24.42 30.65 0.91
C LEU A 34 -24.70 29.67 -0.24
N THR A 35 -25.06 30.20 -1.41
CA THR A 35 -25.27 29.45 -2.66
C THR A 35 -24.26 29.88 -3.72
N VAL A 36 -23.95 28.99 -4.67
CA VAL A 36 -23.08 29.36 -5.80
C VAL A 36 -23.79 30.34 -6.74
N SER A 37 -23.09 31.39 -7.16
CA SER A 37 -23.62 32.37 -8.12
C SER A 37 -22.89 32.34 -9.47
N LYS A 38 -21.60 31.97 -9.46
CA LYS A 38 -20.75 32.01 -10.66
C LYS A 38 -19.56 31.07 -10.54
N LEU A 39 -19.22 30.40 -11.64
CA LEU A 39 -17.97 29.65 -11.80
C LEU A 39 -16.85 30.64 -12.22
N VAL A 40 -15.90 30.88 -11.33
CA VAL A 40 -14.78 31.81 -11.55
C VAL A 40 -13.71 31.18 -12.44
N ASP A 41 -13.24 29.99 -12.03
CA ASP A 41 -12.15 29.29 -12.69
C ASP A 41 -12.11 27.80 -12.33
N CYS A 42 -11.44 26.98 -13.13
CA CYS A 42 -11.25 25.56 -12.88
C CYS A 42 -9.96 25.02 -13.53
N GLY A 43 -9.52 23.85 -13.09
CA GLY A 43 -8.35 23.23 -13.71
C GLY A 43 -7.99 21.87 -13.15
N VAL A 44 -6.88 21.34 -13.66
CA VAL A 44 -6.39 20.00 -13.31
C VAL A 44 -4.90 20.03 -13.05
N ARG A 45 -4.47 19.39 -11.96
CA ARG A 45 -3.07 19.16 -11.61
C ARG A 45 -2.77 17.67 -11.56
N LEU A 46 -1.85 17.20 -12.40
CA LEU A 46 -1.38 15.82 -12.47
C LEU A 46 0.02 15.66 -11.87
N PHE A 47 0.26 14.50 -11.26
CA PHE A 47 1.54 14.15 -10.63
C PHE A 47 1.76 12.64 -10.59
N GLU A 48 2.99 12.18 -10.47
CA GLU A 48 3.27 10.74 -10.39
C GLU A 48 2.83 10.14 -9.05
N ASP A 49 2.31 8.91 -9.09
CA ASP A 49 2.01 8.13 -7.89
C ASP A 49 3.33 7.67 -7.22
N GLY A 50 3.38 7.67 -5.89
CA GLY A 50 4.50 7.16 -5.10
C GLY A 50 4.69 5.63 -5.15
N ARG A 51 4.09 4.97 -6.13
CA ARG A 51 4.09 3.51 -6.35
C ARG A 51 4.39 3.18 -7.80
N ASN A 52 5.07 2.06 -8.01
CA ASN A 52 5.32 1.56 -9.35
C ASN A 52 3.99 1.14 -10.01
N PRO A 53 3.68 1.63 -11.23
CA PRO A 53 2.44 1.31 -11.91
C PRO A 53 2.32 -0.17 -12.30
N LYS A 54 3.44 -0.89 -12.51
CA LYS A 54 3.45 -2.29 -12.96
C LYS A 54 3.07 -3.29 -11.86
N ASP A 55 3.65 -3.13 -10.68
CA ASP A 55 3.50 -4.11 -9.58
C ASP A 55 2.85 -3.54 -8.31
N GLY A 56 2.57 -2.23 -8.28
CA GLY A 56 1.93 -1.55 -7.16
C GLY A 56 2.82 -1.37 -5.92
N ARG A 57 4.09 -1.80 -5.95
CA ARG A 57 5.03 -1.63 -4.83
C ARG A 57 5.40 -0.17 -4.66
N SER A 58 5.66 0.24 -3.41
CA SER A 58 6.06 1.61 -3.13
C SER A 58 7.48 1.89 -3.65
N LEU A 59 7.71 3.10 -4.17
CA LEU A 59 9.06 3.52 -4.60
C LEU A 59 10.06 3.47 -3.41
N ALA A 60 9.58 3.71 -2.19
CA ALA A 60 10.39 3.63 -0.97
C ALA A 60 10.81 2.19 -0.63
N GLU A 61 9.96 1.20 -0.90
CA GLU A 61 10.30 -0.21 -0.75
C GLU A 61 11.39 -0.62 -1.75
N MET A 62 11.26 -0.20 -3.01
CA MET A 62 12.28 -0.44 -4.04
C MET A 62 13.62 0.20 -3.70
N ARG A 63 13.65 1.31 -2.94
CA ARG A 63 14.89 1.89 -2.39
C ARG A 63 15.43 1.13 -1.17
N ARG A 64 14.55 0.57 -0.33
CA ARG A 64 14.90 -0.11 0.93
C ARG A 64 15.71 -1.39 0.69
N ILE A 65 15.36 -2.18 -0.33
CA ILE A 65 16.02 -3.46 -0.64
C ILE A 65 17.49 -3.25 -1.05
N PRO A 66 17.83 -2.41 -2.05
CA PRO A 66 19.23 -2.10 -2.40
C PRO A 66 20.00 -1.46 -1.26
N ARG A 67 19.36 -0.60 -0.44
CA ARG A 67 20.01 -0.03 0.75
C ARG A 67 20.40 -1.11 1.75
N SER A 68 19.54 -2.12 1.97
CA SER A 68 19.87 -3.27 2.82
C SER A 68 21.03 -4.08 2.23
N ALA A 69 21.02 -4.33 0.92
CA ALA A 69 22.11 -5.03 0.23
C ALA A 69 23.45 -4.29 0.36
N ARG A 70 23.48 -2.97 0.15
CA ARG A 70 24.68 -2.13 0.36
C ARG A 70 25.19 -2.24 1.79
N ARG A 71 24.33 -2.01 2.79
CA ARG A 71 24.70 -2.14 4.21
C ARG A 71 25.25 -3.52 4.56
N ARG A 72 24.67 -4.61 4.02
CA ARG A 72 25.19 -5.97 4.23
C ARG A 72 26.59 -6.13 3.65
N ARG A 73 26.82 -5.62 2.44
CA ARG A 73 28.15 -5.63 1.80
C ARG A 73 29.16 -4.81 2.58
N ASP A 74 28.83 -3.56 2.92
CA ASP A 74 29.75 -2.65 3.61
C ASP A 74 30.15 -3.21 4.98
N ARG A 75 29.17 -3.75 5.74
CA ARG A 75 29.45 -4.42 7.02
C ARG A 75 30.29 -5.69 6.87
N TYR A 76 30.15 -6.42 5.77
CA TYR A 76 31.02 -7.56 5.48
C TYR A 76 32.44 -7.11 5.16
N VAL A 77 32.60 -6.08 4.31
CA VAL A 77 33.92 -5.52 3.96
C VAL A 77 34.62 -5.00 5.20
N LEU A 78 33.98 -4.15 6.01
CA LEU A 78 34.56 -3.61 7.24
C LEU A 78 34.99 -4.73 8.20
N ARG A 79 34.11 -5.70 8.46
CA ARG A 79 34.43 -6.83 9.34
C ARG A 79 35.56 -7.70 8.79
N ARG A 80 35.63 -7.88 7.47
CA ARG A 80 36.71 -8.63 6.83
C ARG A 80 38.03 -7.87 6.97
N ASP A 81 38.02 -6.56 6.77
CA ASP A 81 39.22 -5.72 6.84
C ASP A 81 39.74 -5.62 8.29
N GLU A 82 38.83 -5.50 9.26
CA GLU A 82 39.12 -5.58 10.71
C GLU A 82 39.74 -6.95 11.08
N LEU A 83 39.16 -8.05 10.59
CA LEU A 83 39.73 -9.38 10.81
C LEU A 83 41.10 -9.53 10.14
N ILE A 84 41.26 -9.04 8.91
CA ILE A 84 42.54 -9.10 8.21
C ILE A 84 43.63 -8.35 8.97
N ALA A 85 43.33 -7.17 9.52
CA ALA A 85 44.27 -6.42 10.34
C ALA A 85 44.67 -7.23 11.59
N ALA A 86 43.70 -7.68 12.37
CA ALA A 86 43.96 -8.48 13.57
C ALA A 86 44.76 -9.76 13.28
N LEU A 87 44.48 -10.47 12.17
CA LEU A 87 45.24 -11.65 11.79
C LEU A 87 46.68 -11.32 11.38
N VAL A 88 46.93 -10.16 10.75
CA VAL A 88 48.29 -9.74 10.39
C VAL A 88 49.07 -9.35 11.65
N ASP A 89 48.44 -8.60 12.55
CA ASP A 89 49.05 -8.15 13.81
C ASP A 89 49.48 -9.33 14.70
N HIS A 90 48.68 -10.41 14.71
CA HIS A 90 48.96 -11.64 15.44
C HIS A 90 49.76 -12.68 14.62
N GLY A 91 50.29 -12.34 13.44
CA GLY A 91 51.12 -13.26 12.63
C GLY A 91 50.37 -14.45 11.99
N LEU A 92 49.03 -14.46 12.04
CA LEU A 92 48.17 -15.51 11.44
C LEU A 92 47.84 -15.24 9.96
N LEU A 93 48.32 -14.14 9.39
CA LEU A 93 48.15 -13.82 7.98
C LEU A 93 49.32 -12.95 7.49
N PRO A 94 49.81 -13.12 6.25
CA PRO A 94 50.94 -12.32 5.79
C PRO A 94 50.53 -10.85 5.57
N SER A 95 51.42 -9.92 5.91
CA SER A 95 51.22 -8.49 5.65
C SER A 95 51.17 -8.18 4.15
N ASP A 96 51.95 -8.90 3.34
CA ASP A 96 51.96 -8.77 1.87
C ASP A 96 50.62 -9.22 1.23
N PRO A 97 49.91 -8.33 0.51
CA PRO A 97 48.71 -8.69 -0.25
C PRO A 97 48.89 -9.81 -1.28
N LYS A 98 50.06 -9.97 -1.90
CA LYS A 98 50.29 -11.03 -2.90
C LYS A 98 50.35 -12.40 -2.23
N MET A 99 51.12 -12.55 -1.17
CA MET A 99 51.14 -13.78 -0.35
C MET A 99 49.75 -14.12 0.19
N ARG A 100 48.99 -13.12 0.68
CA ARG A 100 47.58 -13.33 1.09
C ARG A 100 46.70 -13.85 -0.03
N ARG A 101 46.93 -13.41 -1.26
CA ARG A 101 46.14 -13.85 -2.42
C ARG A 101 46.40 -15.32 -2.75
N ALA A 102 47.63 -15.80 -2.61
CA ALA A 102 47.99 -17.20 -2.84
C ALA A 102 47.25 -18.16 -1.89
N LEU A 103 46.98 -17.75 -0.65
CA LEU A 103 46.19 -18.54 0.31
C LEU A 103 44.73 -18.78 -0.15
N ALA A 104 44.23 -18.02 -1.13
CA ALA A 104 42.88 -18.21 -1.64
C ALA A 104 42.69 -19.56 -2.35
N ASP A 105 43.78 -20.16 -2.85
CA ASP A 105 43.78 -21.45 -3.56
C ASP A 105 43.68 -22.64 -2.61
N LEU A 106 43.99 -22.45 -1.32
CA LEU A 106 43.81 -23.45 -0.28
C LEU A 106 42.31 -23.70 -0.02
N ASP A 107 41.93 -24.98 0.04
CA ASP A 107 40.55 -25.41 0.30
C ASP A 107 40.21 -25.19 1.79
N PRO A 108 39.30 -24.25 2.11
CA PRO A 108 38.98 -23.95 3.49
C PRO A 108 38.16 -25.03 4.16
N TYR A 109 37.46 -25.89 3.42
CA TYR A 109 36.67 -26.97 4.02
C TYR A 109 37.60 -28.07 4.51
N GLN A 110 38.61 -28.42 3.72
CA GLN A 110 39.66 -29.35 4.12
C GLN A 110 40.42 -28.84 5.35
N LEU A 111 40.88 -27.58 5.32
CA LEU A 111 41.62 -26.99 6.45
C LEU A 111 40.77 -26.94 7.73
N ARG A 112 39.47 -26.62 7.63
CA ARG A 112 38.56 -26.62 8.80
C ARG A 112 38.42 -28.01 9.45
N ALA A 113 38.47 -29.08 8.66
CA ALA A 113 38.43 -30.44 9.19
C ALA A 113 39.79 -30.83 9.80
N ARG A 114 40.90 -30.62 9.07
CA ARG A 114 42.26 -30.93 9.50
C ARG A 114 42.68 -30.22 10.79
N ALA A 115 42.20 -29.00 11.00
CA ALA A 115 42.50 -28.22 12.21
C ALA A 115 42.05 -28.87 13.54
N LEU A 116 41.25 -29.93 13.49
CA LEU A 116 40.82 -30.69 14.67
C LEU A 116 41.78 -31.82 15.03
N ASP A 117 42.61 -32.26 14.07
CA ASP A 117 43.40 -33.49 14.17
C ASP A 117 44.91 -33.23 14.15
N GLU A 118 45.34 -32.14 13.52
CA GLU A 118 46.76 -31.83 13.32
C GLU A 118 47.04 -30.31 13.40
N PRO A 119 48.29 -29.92 13.73
CA PRO A 119 48.69 -28.51 13.68
C PRO A 119 48.66 -28.00 12.24
N LEU A 120 47.87 -26.96 12.00
CA LEU A 120 47.92 -26.20 10.75
C LEU A 120 49.03 -25.17 10.81
N ARG A 121 49.55 -24.76 9.65
CA ARG A 121 50.45 -23.59 9.58
C ARG A 121 49.70 -22.31 9.94
N GLU A 122 50.40 -21.31 10.45
CA GLU A 122 49.84 -20.05 10.97
C GLU A 122 48.89 -19.38 9.96
N PHE A 123 49.32 -19.30 8.69
CA PHE A 123 48.54 -18.70 7.62
C PHE A 123 47.36 -19.57 7.14
N GLU A 124 47.41 -20.88 7.40
CA GLU A 124 46.28 -21.80 7.16
C GLU A 124 45.18 -21.58 8.21
N ILE A 125 45.54 -21.31 9.48
CA ILE A 125 44.61 -20.89 10.52
C ILE A 125 43.93 -19.57 10.09
N GLY A 126 44.70 -18.57 9.65
CA GLY A 126 44.13 -17.34 9.09
C GLY A 126 43.16 -17.59 7.93
N ARG A 127 43.48 -18.54 7.04
CA ARG A 127 42.62 -18.92 5.90
C ARG A 127 41.29 -19.54 6.34
N VAL A 128 41.29 -20.33 7.41
CA VAL A 128 40.10 -20.89 8.06
C VAL A 128 39.22 -19.75 8.61
N LEU A 129 39.81 -18.82 9.35
CA LEU A 129 39.08 -17.71 9.99
C LEU A 129 38.47 -16.74 8.98
N LEU A 130 39.17 -16.45 7.88
CA LEU A 130 38.61 -15.69 6.76
C LEU A 130 37.39 -16.38 6.13
N HIS A 131 37.38 -17.72 6.12
CA HIS A 131 36.22 -18.47 5.62
C HIS A 131 35.02 -18.39 6.59
N LEU A 132 35.25 -18.56 7.90
CA LEU A 132 34.22 -18.40 8.93
C LEU A 132 33.63 -16.98 8.91
N ASN A 133 34.46 -15.94 8.76
CA ASN A 133 34.03 -14.54 8.61
C ASN A 133 33.07 -14.33 7.44
N ARG A 134 33.37 -14.95 6.30
CA ARG A 134 32.55 -14.87 5.09
C ARG A 134 31.23 -15.65 5.23
N ARG A 135 31.23 -16.76 5.96
CA ARG A 135 30.11 -17.70 6.08
C ARG A 135 29.74 -17.99 7.54
N ARG A 136 29.53 -16.94 8.31
CA ARG A 136 29.27 -17.03 9.75
C ARG A 136 27.90 -17.61 10.17
N GLY A 137 27.15 -18.27 9.30
CA GLY A 137 25.83 -18.83 9.66
C GLY A 137 24.74 -17.81 10.00
N PHE A 138 23.51 -18.31 10.06
CA PHE A 138 22.30 -17.56 10.40
C PHE A 138 22.16 -17.43 11.93
N LYS A 139 22.05 -16.19 12.43
CA LYS A 139 21.72 -15.94 13.85
C LYS A 139 20.21 -15.74 13.95
N SER A 140 19.53 -16.68 14.62
CA SER A 140 18.09 -16.54 14.87
C SER A 140 17.82 -15.25 15.65
N ASN A 141 16.71 -14.60 15.33
CA ASN A 141 16.25 -13.41 16.02
C ASN A 141 14.74 -13.51 16.15
N ARG A 142 14.26 -13.60 17.41
CA ARG A 142 12.84 -13.82 17.73
C ARG A 142 11.93 -12.86 16.96
N LYS A 143 12.35 -11.59 16.81
CA LYS A 143 11.60 -10.53 16.14
C LYS A 143 11.64 -10.61 14.61
N ALA A 144 12.78 -10.96 14.02
CA ALA A 144 12.94 -10.98 12.55
C ALA A 144 12.33 -12.24 11.92
N ASP A 145 12.48 -13.38 12.59
CA ASP A 145 12.19 -14.70 12.03
C ASP A 145 10.67 -14.95 11.93
N SER A 146 9.87 -14.31 12.79
CA SER A 146 8.41 -14.42 12.80
C SER A 146 7.71 -13.92 11.53
N ARG A 147 8.38 -13.08 10.73
CA ARG A 147 7.84 -12.53 9.48
C ARG A 147 8.28 -13.30 8.24
N ASP A 148 9.17 -14.28 8.40
CA ASP A 148 9.67 -15.07 7.30
C ASP A 148 8.66 -16.16 6.93
N LYS A 149 8.23 -16.18 5.67
CA LYS A 149 7.32 -17.21 5.15
C LYS A 149 7.98 -18.58 5.11
N GLU A 150 9.31 -18.61 5.15
CA GLU A 150 10.11 -19.83 5.18
C GLU A 150 10.55 -20.20 6.60
N LYS A 151 10.08 -19.52 7.67
CA LYS A 151 10.48 -19.82 9.04
C LYS A 151 10.38 -21.32 9.37
N GLY A 152 9.27 -21.96 8.97
CA GLY A 152 9.08 -23.41 9.14
C GLY A 152 10.16 -24.21 8.43
N LYS A 153 10.42 -23.91 7.15
CA LYS A 153 11.45 -24.57 6.33
C LYS A 153 12.86 -24.35 6.86
N ILE A 154 13.14 -23.16 7.39
CA ILE A 154 14.42 -22.82 8.03
C ILE A 154 14.58 -23.66 9.30
N ALA A 155 13.59 -23.66 10.18
CA ALA A 155 13.62 -24.44 11.42
C ALA A 155 13.78 -25.95 11.16
N GLU A 156 13.02 -26.48 10.21
CA GLU A 156 13.15 -27.87 9.75
C GLU A 156 14.54 -28.15 9.15
N GLY A 157 15.08 -27.23 8.35
CA GLY A 157 16.42 -27.36 7.78
C GLY A 157 17.53 -27.33 8.84
N VAL A 158 17.36 -26.52 9.90
CA VAL A 158 18.28 -26.46 11.05
C VAL A 158 18.20 -27.76 11.85
N ALA A 159 16.99 -28.23 12.17
CA ALA A 159 16.79 -29.47 12.93
C ALA A 159 17.38 -30.68 12.20
N ARG A 160 17.10 -30.81 10.89
CA ARG A 160 17.66 -31.85 10.02
C ARG A 160 19.18 -31.81 9.97
N LEU A 161 19.78 -30.61 9.90
CA LEU A 161 21.22 -30.47 9.92
C LEU A 161 21.79 -30.93 11.26
N ARG A 162 21.21 -30.52 12.40
CA ARG A 162 21.65 -30.98 13.73
C ARG A 162 21.57 -32.50 13.86
N GLU A 163 20.46 -33.08 13.44
CA GLU A 163 20.27 -34.53 13.42
C GLU A 163 21.34 -35.22 12.59
N ARG A 164 21.64 -34.74 11.38
CA ARG A 164 22.72 -35.30 10.55
C ARG A 164 24.10 -35.18 11.20
N LEU A 165 24.40 -34.04 11.83
CA LEU A 165 25.68 -33.88 12.54
C LEU A 165 25.84 -34.92 13.64
N ALA A 166 24.75 -35.21 14.38
CA ALA A 166 24.74 -36.22 15.42
C ALA A 166 24.83 -37.65 14.85
N THR A 167 23.99 -37.99 13.88
CA THR A 167 23.91 -39.34 13.29
C THR A 167 25.19 -39.72 12.52
N GLU A 168 25.84 -38.77 11.85
CA GLU A 168 27.11 -39.02 11.15
C GLU A 168 28.34 -38.93 12.06
N GLY A 169 28.15 -38.65 13.36
CA GLY A 169 29.20 -38.61 14.37
C GLY A 169 30.30 -37.57 14.09
N VAL A 170 29.95 -36.44 13.45
CA VAL A 170 30.91 -35.38 13.11
C VAL A 170 31.06 -34.39 14.27
N ARG A 171 32.30 -33.93 14.54
CA ARG A 171 32.59 -33.03 15.67
C ARG A 171 32.15 -31.61 15.42
N THR A 172 32.24 -31.16 14.17
CA THR A 172 31.94 -29.78 13.78
C THR A 172 31.25 -29.69 12.42
N LEU A 173 30.63 -28.54 12.14
CA LEU A 173 30.05 -28.27 10.82
C LEU A 173 31.12 -28.25 9.71
N GLY A 174 32.34 -27.80 10.01
CA GLY A 174 33.46 -27.77 9.06
C GLY A 174 33.78 -29.16 8.52
N GLU A 175 33.87 -30.14 9.42
CA GLU A 175 34.09 -31.54 9.11
C GLU A 175 32.97 -32.11 8.23
N TYR A 176 31.71 -31.88 8.60
CA TYR A 176 30.56 -32.29 7.79
C TYR A 176 30.60 -31.71 6.37
N LEU A 177 30.87 -30.42 6.26
CA LEU A 177 30.94 -29.74 4.97
C LEU A 177 32.13 -30.24 4.13
N TRP A 178 33.23 -30.67 4.75
CA TRP A 178 34.34 -31.31 4.04
C TRP A 178 33.95 -32.66 3.45
N ARG A 179 33.27 -33.53 4.22
CA ARG A 179 32.73 -34.80 3.70
C ARG A 179 31.84 -34.58 2.48
N ARG A 180 30.99 -33.55 2.50
CA ARG A 180 30.16 -33.14 1.34
C ARG A 180 30.96 -32.53 0.19
N HIS A 181 32.06 -31.83 0.48
CA HIS A 181 32.87 -31.13 -0.50
C HIS A 181 33.86 -32.03 -1.24
N GLY A 182 34.09 -33.25 -0.74
CA GLY A 182 34.85 -34.27 -1.43
C GLY A 182 35.55 -35.29 -0.54
N GLY A 183 35.56 -35.06 0.78
CA GLY A 183 36.11 -35.99 1.77
C GLY A 183 37.63 -36.19 1.68
N PRO A 184 38.23 -36.92 2.65
CA PRO A 184 39.67 -37.19 2.70
C PRO A 184 40.17 -37.96 1.46
N ASP A 185 39.31 -38.81 0.91
CA ASP A 185 39.64 -39.82 -0.11
C ASP A 185 39.78 -39.22 -1.52
N GLY A 186 39.43 -37.94 -1.70
CA GLY A 186 39.55 -37.24 -2.99
C GLY A 186 38.66 -37.78 -4.12
N SER A 187 37.80 -38.77 -3.83
CA SER A 187 36.98 -39.52 -4.80
C SER A 187 35.90 -38.65 -5.48
N ALA A 188 35.65 -37.45 -4.98
CA ALA A 188 34.63 -36.56 -5.51
C ALA A 188 35.12 -35.70 -6.70
N THR A 189 34.72 -36.09 -7.90
CA THR A 189 34.79 -35.25 -9.10
C THR A 189 33.87 -34.02 -8.97
N PRO A 190 34.02 -32.95 -9.78
CA PRO A 190 33.06 -31.85 -9.83
C PRO A 190 31.60 -32.30 -10.08
N ARG A 191 31.40 -33.52 -10.58
CA ARG A 191 30.09 -34.14 -10.84
C ARG A 191 29.49 -34.85 -9.61
N THR A 192 30.29 -35.27 -8.63
CA THR A 192 29.84 -36.03 -7.44
C THR A 192 29.88 -35.23 -6.13
N ARG A 193 30.47 -34.03 -6.11
CA ARG A 193 30.45 -33.13 -4.94
C ARG A 193 29.04 -32.69 -4.58
N LEU A 194 28.67 -32.82 -3.31
CA LEU A 194 27.40 -32.32 -2.80
C LEU A 194 27.45 -30.80 -2.53
N PRO A 195 26.31 -30.08 -2.63
CA PRO A 195 26.27 -28.65 -2.35
C PRO A 195 26.62 -28.31 -0.89
N VAL A 196 27.63 -27.45 -0.70
CA VAL A 196 28.01 -26.88 0.62
C VAL A 196 27.48 -25.47 0.84
N ARG A 197 26.45 -25.07 0.09
CA ARG A 197 25.76 -23.78 0.22
C ARG A 197 24.29 -24.01 0.49
N ILE A 198 23.72 -23.15 1.34
CA ILE A 198 22.27 -23.09 1.56
C ILE A 198 21.59 -22.92 0.19
N ARG A 199 20.71 -23.88 -0.13
CA ARG A 199 19.89 -23.92 -1.33
C ARG A 199 18.54 -24.49 -0.94
N LEU A 200 17.50 -23.85 -1.44
CA LEU A 200 16.16 -24.40 -1.39
C LEU A 200 16.02 -25.34 -2.59
N GLU A 201 15.78 -26.63 -2.34
CA GLU A 201 15.69 -27.67 -3.36
C GLU A 201 14.27 -28.23 -3.40
N GLY A 202 13.75 -28.52 -4.60
CA GLY A 202 12.37 -28.97 -4.83
C GLY A 202 11.43 -27.89 -5.36
N GLU A 203 10.20 -28.28 -5.74
CA GLU A 203 9.20 -27.37 -6.30
C GLU A 203 8.20 -26.85 -5.25
N LYS A 204 7.90 -25.54 -5.32
CA LYS A 204 6.80 -24.88 -4.60
C LYS A 204 6.70 -25.27 -3.11
N SER A 205 5.64 -25.99 -2.71
CA SER A 205 5.33 -26.34 -1.32
C SER A 205 6.28 -27.39 -0.74
N GLN A 206 6.81 -28.29 -1.57
CA GLN A 206 7.72 -29.36 -1.14
C GLN A 206 9.19 -28.91 -1.06
N ALA A 207 9.49 -27.67 -1.46
CA ALA A 207 10.86 -27.18 -1.48
C ALA A 207 11.42 -27.08 -0.05
N LEU A 208 12.61 -27.62 0.19
CA LEU A 208 13.22 -27.75 1.52
C LEU A 208 14.69 -27.33 1.53
N TYR A 209 15.20 -27.01 2.72
CA TYR A 209 16.61 -26.74 2.94
C TYR A 209 17.32 -28.01 3.39
N ASP A 210 18.20 -28.53 2.54
CA ASP A 210 19.02 -29.70 2.88
C ASP A 210 20.13 -29.35 3.88
N ILE A 211 20.66 -28.13 3.82
CA ILE A 211 21.56 -27.56 4.85
C ILE A 211 21.17 -26.14 5.22
N TYR A 212 21.08 -25.87 6.52
CA TYR A 212 20.86 -24.53 7.06
C TYR A 212 21.73 -24.25 8.30
N PRO A 213 23.01 -23.85 8.12
CA PRO A 213 23.91 -23.57 9.23
C PRO A 213 23.48 -22.38 10.10
N THR A 214 23.41 -22.60 11.40
CA THR A 214 23.16 -21.56 12.40
C THR A 214 24.46 -20.98 12.96
N ARG A 215 24.36 -19.81 13.59
CA ARG A 215 25.51 -19.11 14.17
C ARG A 215 26.21 -19.94 15.25
N ASP A 216 25.44 -20.58 16.13
CA ASP A 216 25.93 -21.43 17.22
C ASP A 216 26.79 -22.59 16.69
N MET A 217 26.42 -23.24 15.59
CA MET A 217 27.23 -24.30 14.98
C MET A 217 28.61 -23.81 14.54
N LEU A 218 28.70 -22.57 14.04
CA LEU A 218 29.96 -21.98 13.60
C LEU A 218 30.78 -21.44 14.77
N GLU A 219 30.12 -20.97 15.84
CA GLU A 219 30.79 -20.56 17.08
C GLU A 219 31.37 -21.78 17.81
N HIS A 220 30.62 -22.89 17.88
CA HIS A 220 31.11 -24.19 18.37
C HIS A 220 32.31 -24.67 17.57
N GLU A 221 32.21 -24.69 16.23
CA GLU A 221 33.34 -25.07 15.38
C GLU A 221 34.56 -24.17 15.58
N TYR A 222 34.36 -22.86 15.73
CA TYR A 222 35.44 -21.93 16.02
C TYR A 222 36.14 -22.28 17.34
N ASP A 223 35.36 -22.56 18.39
CA ASP A 223 35.89 -22.90 19.71
C ASP A 223 36.66 -24.23 19.70
N GLU A 224 36.15 -25.26 19.00
CA GLU A 224 36.85 -26.54 18.85
C GLU A 224 38.17 -26.39 18.09
N ILE A 225 38.16 -25.65 16.96
CA ILE A 225 39.38 -25.38 16.20
C ILE A 225 40.39 -24.60 17.04
N MET A 226 39.95 -23.57 17.75
CA MET A 226 40.84 -22.77 18.59
C MET A 226 41.41 -23.59 19.74
N ARG A 227 40.62 -24.45 20.37
CA ARG A 227 41.09 -25.34 21.44
C ARG A 227 42.17 -26.29 20.94
N ALA A 228 41.95 -26.93 19.79
CA ALA A 228 42.92 -27.85 19.19
C ALA A 228 44.23 -27.13 18.78
N GLN A 229 44.12 -25.96 18.15
CA GLN A 229 45.30 -25.26 17.63
C GLN A 229 46.06 -24.48 18.71
N ALA A 230 45.41 -24.00 19.77
CA ALA A 230 46.07 -23.21 20.82
C ALA A 230 47.17 -23.99 21.57
N ALA A 231 47.04 -25.31 21.68
CA ALA A 231 48.08 -26.17 22.26
C ALA A 231 49.40 -26.13 21.47
N HIS A 232 49.33 -25.85 20.16
CA HIS A 232 50.49 -25.77 19.28
C HIS A 232 51.04 -24.33 19.12
N TYR A 233 50.23 -23.32 19.44
CA TYR A 233 50.57 -21.91 19.28
C TYR A 233 50.23 -21.09 20.54
N PRO A 234 50.76 -21.42 21.73
CA PRO A 234 50.33 -20.82 23.00
C PRO A 234 50.62 -19.30 23.09
N ASP A 235 51.69 -18.83 22.46
CA ASP A 235 52.08 -17.41 22.48
C ASP A 235 51.26 -16.55 21.50
N ILE A 236 50.67 -17.17 20.47
CA ILE A 236 49.88 -16.49 19.43
C ILE A 236 48.39 -16.59 19.73
N LEU A 237 47.89 -17.80 20.00
CA LEU A 237 46.49 -18.10 20.26
C LEU A 237 46.14 -18.00 21.75
N THR A 238 46.46 -16.86 22.36
CA THR A 238 46.08 -16.59 23.75
C THR A 238 44.56 -16.48 23.91
N PRO A 239 44.00 -16.70 25.11
CA PRO A 239 42.57 -16.55 25.36
C PRO A 239 42.02 -15.18 24.93
N THR A 240 42.81 -14.12 25.10
CA THR A 240 42.47 -12.75 24.69
C THR A 240 42.35 -12.64 23.17
N VAL A 241 43.32 -13.17 22.42
CA VAL A 241 43.32 -13.15 20.95
C VAL A 241 42.16 -13.99 20.39
N ILE A 242 41.91 -15.16 20.97
CA ILE A 242 40.77 -16.01 20.60
C ILE A 242 39.45 -15.24 20.81
N ALA A 243 39.26 -14.61 21.97
CA ALA A 243 38.04 -13.83 22.24
C ALA A 243 37.88 -12.63 21.29
N GLU A 244 38.98 -11.93 20.98
CA GLU A 244 39.02 -10.82 20.02
C GLU A 244 38.57 -11.28 18.63
N LEU A 245 39.20 -12.30 18.07
CA LEU A 245 38.91 -12.82 16.73
C LEU A 245 37.47 -13.35 16.64
N LYS A 246 36.99 -14.07 17.67
CA LYS A 246 35.59 -14.52 17.77
C LYS A 246 34.62 -13.35 17.70
N LYS A 247 34.87 -12.29 18.48
CA LYS A 247 34.07 -11.07 18.49
C LYS A 247 34.02 -10.43 17.11
N ILE A 248 35.16 -10.27 16.44
CA ILE A 248 35.23 -9.69 15.09
C ILE A 248 34.37 -10.51 14.12
N ILE A 249 34.55 -11.84 14.06
CA ILE A 249 33.85 -12.74 13.13
C ILE A 249 32.33 -12.69 13.33
N PHE A 250 31.88 -12.77 14.58
CA PHE A 250 30.49 -13.03 14.90
C PHE A 250 29.67 -11.78 15.30
N ARG A 251 30.29 -10.60 15.50
CA ARG A 251 29.56 -9.36 15.83
C ARG A 251 28.48 -9.02 14.82
N GLN A 252 27.27 -8.73 15.31
CA GLN A 252 26.15 -8.22 14.51
C GLN A 252 25.58 -6.99 15.20
N ARG A 253 25.34 -5.91 14.43
CA ARG A 253 24.66 -4.72 14.97
C ARG A 253 23.24 -5.07 15.37
N GLU A 254 22.80 -4.54 16.50
CA GLU A 254 21.44 -4.65 16.99
C GLU A 254 20.43 -4.04 16.02
N LEU A 255 19.19 -4.53 16.10
CA LEU A 255 18.07 -3.97 15.36
C LEU A 255 17.70 -2.63 15.99
N ARG A 256 17.57 -1.59 15.17
CA ARG A 256 17.08 -0.30 15.67
C ARG A 256 15.62 -0.43 16.11
N PRO A 257 15.24 0.06 17.29
CA PRO A 257 13.85 0.08 17.71
C PRO A 257 13.04 0.97 16.77
N VAL A 258 11.79 0.59 16.53
CA VAL A 258 10.83 1.42 15.79
C VAL A 258 10.09 2.24 16.83
N ARG A 259 10.29 3.57 16.81
CA ARG A 259 9.55 4.49 17.69
C ARG A 259 8.06 4.45 17.35
N ALA A 260 7.21 4.46 18.38
CA ALA A 260 5.76 4.49 18.17
C ALA A 260 5.31 5.87 17.66
N GLY A 261 4.04 6.04 17.30
CA GLY A 261 3.49 7.37 17.01
C GLY A 261 3.18 8.16 18.29
N ARG A 262 2.78 9.43 18.19
CA ARG A 262 2.40 10.28 19.33
C ARG A 262 1.02 9.94 19.90
N CYS A 263 0.85 10.03 21.21
CA CYS A 263 -0.47 9.92 21.84
C CYS A 263 -1.44 10.97 21.26
N THR A 264 -2.72 10.60 21.23
CA THR A 264 -3.80 11.44 20.71
C THR A 264 -4.10 12.64 21.61
N PHE A 265 -3.98 12.48 22.94
CA PHE A 265 -4.31 13.51 23.92
C PHE A 265 -3.08 14.15 24.58
N GLU A 266 -1.95 13.43 24.58
CA GLU A 266 -0.67 13.91 25.14
C GLU A 266 0.45 13.79 24.09
N PRO A 267 0.59 14.72 23.13
CA PRO A 267 1.50 14.57 21.99
C PRO A 267 2.99 14.42 22.34
N SER A 268 3.39 14.74 23.57
CA SER A 268 4.73 14.50 24.13
C SER A 268 5.03 13.01 24.35
N GLU A 269 4.00 12.18 24.51
CA GLU A 269 4.14 10.74 24.80
C GLU A 269 4.11 9.85 23.55
N GLU A 270 4.83 8.73 23.62
CA GLU A 270 4.73 7.65 22.63
C GLU A 270 3.48 6.77 22.90
N ARG A 271 2.85 6.31 21.83
CA ARG A 271 1.72 5.36 21.90
C ARG A 271 2.17 4.03 22.49
N LEU A 272 1.35 3.48 23.38
CA LEU A 272 1.56 2.16 23.96
C LEU A 272 1.37 1.04 22.92
N PRO A 273 2.09 -0.09 23.02
CA PRO A 273 1.79 -1.29 22.24
C PRO A 273 0.35 -1.78 22.45
N ARG A 274 -0.32 -2.19 21.37
CA ARG A 274 -1.75 -2.57 21.38
C ARG A 274 -2.05 -3.80 22.25
N VAL A 275 -1.06 -4.68 22.40
CA VAL A 275 -1.18 -5.96 23.10
C VAL A 275 -0.86 -5.86 24.60
N LEU A 276 -0.51 -4.67 25.09
CA LEU A 276 -0.32 -4.49 26.52
C LEU A 276 -1.63 -4.79 27.27
N PRO A 277 -1.61 -5.59 28.35
CA PRO A 277 -2.75 -5.88 29.21
C PRO A 277 -3.57 -4.65 29.60
N SER A 278 -2.97 -3.52 29.96
CA SER A 278 -3.69 -2.27 30.27
C SER A 278 -4.44 -1.69 29.07
N VAL A 279 -3.87 -1.81 27.86
CA VAL A 279 -4.48 -1.34 26.62
C VAL A 279 -5.60 -2.27 26.17
N GLU A 280 -5.41 -3.58 26.32
CA GLU A 280 -6.45 -4.59 26.07
C GLU A 280 -7.61 -4.43 27.05
N ALA A 281 -7.33 -4.18 28.34
CA ALA A 281 -8.35 -3.88 29.34
C ALA A 281 -9.19 -2.67 28.95
N ARG A 282 -8.56 -1.54 28.61
CA ARG A 282 -9.28 -0.34 28.15
C ARG A 282 -10.17 -0.64 26.94
N ALA A 283 -9.66 -1.38 25.96
CA ALA A 283 -10.44 -1.75 24.78
C ALA A 283 -11.63 -2.66 25.10
N ILE A 284 -11.48 -3.57 26.08
CA ILE A 284 -12.55 -4.44 26.56
C ILE A 284 -13.64 -3.60 27.25
N TYR A 285 -13.28 -2.76 28.22
CA TYR A 285 -14.27 -1.92 28.92
C TYR A 285 -14.95 -0.92 27.99
N GLU A 286 -14.22 -0.35 27.01
CA GLU A 286 -14.80 0.51 25.97
C GLU A 286 -15.95 -0.19 25.23
N VAL A 287 -15.78 -1.46 24.88
CA VAL A 287 -16.79 -2.25 24.15
C VAL A 287 -17.91 -2.72 25.06
N VAL A 288 -17.59 -3.24 26.25
CA VAL A 288 -18.59 -3.77 27.18
C VAL A 288 -19.52 -2.66 27.66
N ASN A 289 -19.01 -1.47 28.00
CA ASN A 289 -19.84 -0.34 28.44
C ASN A 289 -20.75 0.20 27.32
N GLN A 290 -20.41 -0.06 26.05
CA GLN A 290 -21.21 0.31 24.87
C GLN A 290 -22.25 -0.74 24.48
N LEU A 291 -22.23 -1.94 25.08
CA LEU A 291 -23.24 -2.96 24.78
C LEU A 291 -24.61 -2.49 25.22
N ARG A 292 -25.57 -2.66 24.32
CA ARG A 292 -27.01 -2.48 24.58
C ARG A 292 -27.74 -3.75 24.16
N TYR A 293 -28.73 -4.16 24.93
CA TYR A 293 -29.55 -5.34 24.63
C TYR A 293 -31.04 -5.03 24.68
N GLY A 294 -31.83 -5.92 24.09
CA GLY A 294 -33.29 -5.84 24.06
C GLY A 294 -33.91 -6.89 23.14
N GLU A 295 -35.20 -6.80 22.86
CA GLU A 295 -35.93 -7.76 22.01
C GLU A 295 -36.29 -7.16 20.64
N GLY A 296 -36.30 -8.00 19.60
CA GLY A 296 -36.67 -7.59 18.25
C GLY A 296 -35.75 -6.50 17.69
N VAL A 297 -36.32 -5.31 17.45
CA VAL A 297 -35.62 -4.13 16.90
C VAL A 297 -35.25 -3.08 17.97
N GLU A 298 -35.69 -3.26 19.22
CA GLU A 298 -35.58 -2.28 20.30
C GLU A 298 -34.40 -2.59 21.23
N LEU A 299 -33.19 -2.12 20.88
CA LEU A 299 -31.93 -2.46 21.57
C LEU A 299 -31.39 -1.30 22.42
N LYS A 300 -32.06 -0.99 23.53
CA LYS A 300 -31.82 0.24 24.33
C LYS A 300 -31.21 0.02 25.72
N THR A 301 -31.29 -1.19 26.28
CA THR A 301 -30.93 -1.44 27.69
C THR A 301 -29.41 -1.58 27.88
N PRO A 302 -28.73 -0.77 28.71
CA PRO A 302 -27.32 -0.96 29.05
C PRO A 302 -27.11 -2.18 29.97
N LEU A 303 -25.88 -2.71 29.96
CA LEU A 303 -25.46 -3.66 30.98
C LEU A 303 -25.36 -2.98 32.34
N ASP A 304 -25.72 -3.67 33.41
CA ASP A 304 -25.40 -3.23 34.76
C ASP A 304 -23.91 -3.49 35.11
N ARG A 305 -23.47 -3.01 36.28
CA ARG A 305 -22.10 -3.17 36.77
C ARG A 305 -21.67 -4.63 36.88
N ALA A 306 -22.51 -5.48 37.49
CA ALA A 306 -22.16 -6.88 37.72
C ALA A 306 -22.05 -7.65 36.40
N GLN A 307 -22.96 -7.37 35.45
CA GLN A 307 -22.95 -7.91 34.10
C GLN A 307 -21.71 -7.46 33.33
N ARG A 308 -21.36 -6.16 33.38
CA ARG A 308 -20.15 -5.60 32.78
C ARG A 308 -18.90 -6.29 33.31
N ASP A 309 -18.73 -6.32 34.63
CA ASP A 309 -17.51 -6.80 35.28
C ASP A 309 -17.32 -8.31 35.03
N LEU A 310 -18.41 -9.08 35.05
CA LEU A 310 -18.40 -10.50 34.71
C LEU A 310 -17.96 -10.75 33.26
N LEU A 311 -18.48 -9.97 32.31
CA LEU A 311 -18.12 -10.09 30.90
C LEU A 311 -16.69 -9.63 30.63
N ALA A 312 -16.28 -8.52 31.22
CA ALA A 312 -14.91 -7.99 31.13
C ALA A 312 -13.88 -8.99 31.67
N ALA A 313 -14.13 -9.60 32.84
CA ALA A 313 -13.25 -10.61 33.41
C ALA A 313 -13.06 -11.83 32.49
N LYS A 314 -14.13 -12.31 31.84
CA LYS A 314 -14.03 -13.40 30.87
C LYS A 314 -13.18 -13.01 29.66
N LEU A 315 -13.38 -11.83 29.09
CA LEU A 315 -12.60 -11.35 27.94
C LEU A 315 -11.13 -11.10 28.30
N LEU A 316 -10.85 -10.56 29.50
CA LEU A 316 -9.50 -10.37 30.04
C LEU A 316 -8.75 -11.70 30.23
N SER A 317 -9.45 -12.79 30.54
CA SER A 317 -8.85 -14.13 30.59
C SER A 317 -8.46 -14.69 29.21
N GLY A 318 -8.81 -13.99 28.12
CA GLY A 318 -8.57 -14.41 26.74
C GLY A 318 -9.61 -15.38 26.18
N LYS A 319 -10.70 -15.64 26.91
CA LYS A 319 -11.81 -16.46 26.43
C LYS A 319 -12.69 -15.65 25.48
N SER A 320 -12.77 -16.10 24.24
CA SER A 320 -13.78 -15.62 23.29
C SER A 320 -15.17 -16.05 23.75
N ILE A 321 -16.17 -15.20 23.56
CA ILE A 321 -17.56 -15.47 23.96
C ILE A 321 -18.52 -15.05 22.84
N SER A 322 -19.39 -15.98 22.44
CA SER A 322 -20.48 -15.72 21.47
C SER A 322 -21.66 -15.03 22.15
N PHE A 323 -22.52 -14.35 21.39
CA PHE A 323 -23.71 -13.71 21.95
C PHE A 323 -24.66 -14.72 22.62
N ASP A 324 -24.79 -15.93 22.08
CA ASP A 324 -25.53 -17.02 22.74
C ASP A 324 -24.98 -17.31 24.14
N ARG A 325 -23.66 -17.38 24.26
CA ARG A 325 -23.02 -17.63 25.55
C ARG A 325 -23.10 -16.43 26.47
N ILE A 326 -23.08 -15.19 25.94
CA ILE A 326 -23.31 -13.99 26.73
C ILE A 326 -24.70 -14.03 27.33
N ARG A 327 -25.75 -14.38 26.57
CA ARG A 327 -27.11 -14.57 27.09
C ARG A 327 -27.14 -15.55 28.25
N SER A 328 -26.54 -16.73 28.09
CA SER A 328 -26.49 -17.73 29.17
C SER A 328 -25.73 -17.24 30.41
N VAL A 329 -24.60 -16.55 30.21
CA VAL A 329 -23.75 -16.05 31.30
C VAL A 329 -24.42 -14.92 32.08
N LEU A 330 -25.13 -14.04 31.38
CA LEU A 330 -25.84 -12.91 31.98
C LEU A 330 -27.27 -13.27 32.41
N LYS A 331 -27.69 -14.54 32.24
CA LYS A 331 -29.05 -15.03 32.52
C LYS A 331 -30.14 -14.26 31.77
N LEU A 332 -29.88 -13.89 30.52
CA LEU A 332 -30.83 -13.20 29.64
C LEU A 332 -31.64 -14.21 28.80
N PRO A 333 -32.89 -13.91 28.45
CA PRO A 333 -33.71 -14.77 27.58
C PRO A 333 -33.08 -15.03 26.20
N PRO A 334 -33.35 -16.17 25.55
CA PRO A 334 -32.87 -16.49 24.20
C PRO A 334 -33.32 -15.51 23.11
N THR A 335 -34.45 -14.83 23.33
CA THR A 335 -35.05 -13.82 22.44
C THR A 335 -34.28 -12.50 22.40
N VAL A 336 -33.41 -12.25 23.39
CA VAL A 336 -32.65 -11.01 23.52
C VAL A 336 -31.50 -10.94 22.52
N ARG A 337 -31.36 -9.79 21.87
CA ARG A 337 -30.24 -9.46 20.98
C ARG A 337 -29.40 -8.32 21.54
N PHE A 338 -28.17 -8.20 21.02
CA PHE A 338 -27.26 -7.10 21.34
C PHE A 338 -27.05 -6.18 20.15
N ASN A 339 -26.80 -4.89 20.39
CA ASN A 339 -26.52 -3.89 19.35
C ASN A 339 -25.35 -4.28 18.43
N LEU A 340 -24.29 -4.90 18.96
CA LEU A 340 -23.16 -5.40 18.15
C LEU A 340 -23.50 -6.68 17.36
N GLU A 341 -24.34 -7.55 17.91
CA GLU A 341 -24.88 -8.73 17.22
C GLU A 341 -25.72 -8.29 16.02
N ASP A 342 -26.56 -7.28 16.23
CA ASP A 342 -27.39 -6.66 15.20
C ASP A 342 -26.53 -5.99 14.11
N ALA A 343 -25.42 -5.34 14.49
CA ALA A 343 -24.43 -4.80 13.55
C ALA A 343 -23.64 -5.88 12.76
N GLY A 344 -23.96 -7.17 12.93
CA GLY A 344 -23.41 -8.28 12.17
C GLY A 344 -22.18 -8.95 12.81
N LYS A 345 -21.85 -8.63 14.07
CA LYS A 345 -20.83 -9.39 14.81
C LYS A 345 -21.43 -10.72 15.27
N LYS A 346 -20.67 -11.80 15.15
CA LYS A 346 -21.08 -13.13 15.64
C LYS A 346 -20.71 -13.38 17.10
N ASP A 347 -19.68 -12.69 17.57
CA ASP A 347 -19.07 -12.86 18.88
C ASP A 347 -18.25 -11.61 19.27
N LEU A 348 -17.68 -11.63 20.48
CA LEU A 348 -16.71 -10.64 20.95
C LEU A 348 -15.27 -11.14 20.86
N LYS A 349 -14.97 -12.07 19.95
CA LYS A 349 -13.63 -12.70 19.81
C LYS A 349 -12.51 -11.69 19.57
N ASP A 350 -12.79 -10.67 18.76
CA ASP A 350 -11.83 -9.64 18.38
C ASP A 350 -11.33 -8.81 19.58
N TYR A 351 -12.07 -8.82 20.69
CA TYR A 351 -11.79 -8.06 21.90
C TYR A 351 -11.22 -8.91 23.03
N ALA A 352 -11.22 -10.24 22.89
CA ALA A 352 -10.62 -11.13 23.89
C ALA A 352 -9.11 -10.83 24.01
N SER A 353 -8.63 -10.73 25.25
CA SER A 353 -7.23 -10.41 25.54
C SER A 353 -6.31 -11.47 24.96
N LYS A 354 -5.42 -11.04 24.06
CA LYS A 354 -4.41 -11.92 23.47
C LYS A 354 -3.34 -12.24 24.49
N SER A 355 -2.96 -11.27 25.33
CA SER A 355 -2.02 -11.50 26.43
C SER A 355 -2.61 -12.47 27.46
N GLY A 356 -3.90 -12.38 27.81
CA GLY A 356 -4.59 -13.36 28.65
C GLY A 356 -4.59 -14.76 28.04
N ALA A 357 -4.94 -14.89 26.75
CA ALA A 357 -5.01 -16.18 26.07
C ALA A 357 -3.65 -16.87 25.90
N ASN A 358 -2.57 -16.09 25.75
CA ASN A 358 -1.24 -16.61 25.40
C ASN A 358 -0.26 -16.57 26.56
N VAL A 359 -0.19 -15.48 27.32
CA VAL A 359 0.65 -15.39 28.50
C VAL A 359 -0.11 -15.95 29.68
N GLY A 360 -1.31 -15.43 29.97
CA GLY A 360 -2.06 -15.83 31.16
C GLY A 360 -2.34 -17.32 31.25
N LYS A 361 -2.73 -17.97 30.14
CA LYS A 361 -2.92 -19.43 30.10
C LYS A 361 -1.64 -20.21 30.44
N ARG A 362 -0.47 -19.74 30.01
CA ARG A 362 0.82 -20.42 30.19
C ARG A 362 1.44 -20.10 31.55
N PHE A 363 1.33 -18.85 31.98
CA PHE A 363 1.83 -18.31 33.25
C PHE A 363 1.03 -18.86 34.45
N GLY A 364 -0.22 -19.30 34.21
CA GLY A 364 -1.05 -19.94 35.22
C GLY A 364 -1.80 -18.96 36.13
N PRO A 365 -2.34 -19.44 37.27
CA PRO A 365 -3.23 -18.65 38.14
C PRO A 365 -2.62 -17.35 38.66
N LYS A 366 -1.30 -17.32 38.90
CA LYS A 366 -0.55 -16.12 39.36
C LYS A 366 -0.73 -14.94 38.40
N TRP A 367 -0.97 -15.16 37.12
CA TRP A 367 -1.19 -14.08 36.15
C TRP A 367 -2.32 -13.14 36.53
N GLN A 368 -3.43 -13.67 37.06
CA GLN A 368 -4.59 -12.85 37.43
C GLN A 368 -4.41 -12.08 38.75
N GLN A 369 -3.38 -12.41 39.53
CA GLN A 369 -3.05 -11.73 40.78
C GLN A 369 -2.10 -10.55 40.55
N LEU A 370 -1.35 -10.54 39.45
CA LEU A 370 -0.45 -9.43 39.11
C LEU A 370 -1.24 -8.15 38.76
N PRO A 371 -0.80 -6.95 39.17
CA PRO A 371 -1.39 -5.71 38.71
C PRO A 371 -1.13 -5.51 37.21
N LEU A 372 -1.94 -4.67 36.55
CA LEU A 372 -1.81 -4.44 35.11
C LEU A 372 -0.44 -3.90 34.70
N SER A 373 0.23 -3.11 35.56
CA SER A 373 1.59 -2.61 35.34
C SER A 373 2.64 -3.73 35.19
N GLU A 374 2.58 -4.74 36.06
CA GLU A 374 3.48 -5.90 36.00
C GLU A 374 3.18 -6.77 34.78
N ARG A 375 1.90 -6.99 34.47
CA ARG A 375 1.52 -7.72 33.26
C ARG A 375 2.00 -6.98 32.00
N ASP A 376 1.91 -5.64 31.99
CA ASP A 376 2.43 -4.80 30.92
C ASP A 376 3.96 -4.92 30.78
N LEU A 377 4.70 -4.99 31.89
CA LEU A 377 6.15 -5.17 31.89
C LEU A 377 6.54 -6.51 31.24
N ILE A 378 5.88 -7.61 31.60
CA ILE A 378 6.10 -8.93 31.00
C ILE A 378 5.86 -8.90 29.49
N VAL A 379 4.72 -8.35 29.06
CA VAL A 379 4.37 -8.28 27.63
C VAL A 379 5.29 -7.32 26.86
N ARG A 380 5.76 -6.25 27.49
CA ARG A 380 6.76 -5.35 26.92
C ARG A 380 8.12 -6.04 26.76
N LYS A 381 8.57 -6.81 27.75
CA LYS A 381 9.81 -7.60 27.65
C LYS A 381 9.70 -8.67 26.53
N LEU A 382 8.53 -9.29 26.37
CA LEU A 382 8.24 -10.20 25.24
C LEU A 382 8.30 -9.50 23.87
N LEU A 383 7.91 -8.22 23.79
CA LEU A 383 8.03 -7.40 22.58
C LEU A 383 9.47 -6.93 22.31
N ASP A 384 10.22 -6.62 23.36
CA ASP A 384 11.47 -5.86 23.30
C ASP A 384 12.72 -6.73 23.31
N GLU A 385 12.69 -7.87 24.00
CA GLU A 385 13.81 -8.80 24.02
C GLU A 385 13.92 -9.54 22.68
N SER A 386 15.13 -9.66 22.13
CA SER A 386 15.37 -10.39 20.87
C SER A 386 16.02 -11.75 21.09
N ASP A 387 16.61 -11.97 22.27
CA ASP A 387 17.19 -13.22 22.72
C ASP A 387 16.16 -14.03 23.53
N GLU A 388 15.91 -15.27 23.11
CA GLU A 388 14.94 -16.13 23.78
C GLU A 388 15.47 -16.64 25.13
N GLU A 389 16.75 -16.98 25.23
CA GLU A 389 17.34 -17.51 26.46
C GLU A 389 17.43 -16.42 27.54
N ALA A 390 17.78 -15.19 27.15
CA ALA A 390 17.76 -14.05 28.08
C ALA A 390 16.37 -13.80 28.65
N LEU A 391 15.32 -13.98 27.83
CA LEU A 391 13.94 -13.83 28.29
C LEU A 391 13.53 -14.97 29.23
N VAL A 392 13.91 -16.21 28.92
CA VAL A 392 13.65 -17.37 29.79
C VAL A 392 14.32 -17.18 31.14
N SER A 393 15.60 -16.80 31.17
CA SER A 393 16.33 -16.51 32.41
C SER A 393 15.65 -15.42 33.22
N TRP A 394 15.26 -14.30 32.60
CA TRP A 394 14.55 -13.21 33.28
C TRP A 394 13.21 -13.65 33.88
N LEU A 395 12.41 -14.43 33.14
CA LEU A 395 11.13 -14.95 33.63
C LEU A 395 11.30 -15.90 34.84
N ARG A 396 12.37 -16.68 34.87
CA ARG A 396 12.69 -17.56 35.99
C ARG A 396 13.12 -16.77 37.22
N THR A 397 14.02 -15.80 37.04
CA THR A 397 14.59 -15.01 38.16
C THR A 397 13.56 -14.07 38.78
N GLU A 398 12.85 -13.29 37.97
CA GLU A 398 11.96 -12.23 38.49
C GLU A 398 10.58 -12.77 38.93
N TYR A 399 10.08 -13.82 38.29
CA TYR A 399 8.72 -14.32 38.53
C TYR A 399 8.66 -15.76 39.07
N GLY A 400 9.82 -16.40 39.28
CA GLY A 400 9.90 -17.76 39.85
C GLY A 400 9.23 -18.82 38.98
N LEU A 401 9.20 -18.63 37.66
CA LEU A 401 8.68 -19.65 36.74
C LEU A 401 9.67 -20.81 36.60
N ASP A 402 9.17 -22.03 36.43
CA ASP A 402 10.01 -23.16 36.01
C ASP A 402 10.44 -23.00 34.54
N GLU A 403 11.45 -23.76 34.11
CA GLU A 403 12.02 -23.63 32.77
C GLU A 403 11.02 -23.94 31.65
N ALA A 404 10.19 -24.97 31.81
CA ALA A 404 9.22 -25.35 30.78
C ALA A 404 8.16 -24.26 30.61
N THR A 405 7.66 -23.71 31.72
CA THR A 405 6.69 -22.61 31.71
C THR A 405 7.31 -21.32 31.15
N ALA A 406 8.52 -20.96 31.57
CA ALA A 406 9.24 -19.79 31.07
C ALA A 406 9.47 -19.88 29.55
N ARG A 407 9.90 -21.04 29.03
CA ARG A 407 10.05 -21.29 27.59
C ARG A 407 8.70 -21.21 26.86
N ALA A 408 7.65 -21.79 27.43
CA ALA A 408 6.31 -21.72 26.83
C ALA A 408 5.82 -20.27 26.70
N VAL A 409 6.02 -19.43 27.73
CA VAL A 409 5.70 -17.99 27.68
C VAL A 409 6.57 -17.26 26.66
N ALA A 410 7.89 -17.48 26.69
CA ALA A 410 8.86 -16.85 25.79
C ALA A 410 8.65 -17.17 24.30
N SER A 411 8.11 -18.36 24.01
CA SER A 411 7.79 -18.80 22.64
C SER A 411 6.72 -17.95 21.96
N TRP A 412 5.86 -17.27 22.73
CA TRP A 412 4.82 -16.42 22.17
C TRP A 412 5.39 -15.11 21.69
N MET A 413 5.22 -14.84 20.39
CA MET A 413 5.51 -13.54 19.81
C MET A 413 4.27 -12.67 19.84
N PRO A 414 4.23 -11.60 20.64
CA PRO A 414 3.09 -10.71 20.65
C PRO A 414 2.94 -10.04 19.28
N PRO A 415 1.70 -9.92 18.75
CA PRO A 415 1.49 -9.25 17.47
C PRO A 415 1.93 -7.77 17.55
N PRO A 416 2.63 -7.25 16.53
CA PRO A 416 3.04 -5.86 16.52
C PRO A 416 1.83 -4.93 16.35
N GLY A 417 1.93 -3.72 16.90
CA GLY A 417 0.94 -2.66 16.73
C GLY A 417 0.90 -1.74 17.94
N THR A 418 0.39 -0.53 17.74
CA THR A 418 0.27 0.48 18.80
C THR A 418 -1.19 0.84 19.02
N SER A 419 -1.53 1.22 20.25
CA SER A 419 -2.73 1.96 20.61
C SER A 419 -2.75 3.34 19.94
N ARG A 420 -3.86 4.08 20.11
CA ARG A 420 -3.93 5.52 19.82
C ARG A 420 -3.49 6.38 21.00
N LEU A 421 -3.35 5.79 22.18
CA LEU A 421 -3.07 6.48 23.45
C LEU A 421 -1.65 6.17 23.95
N GLY A 422 -1.07 7.14 24.66
CA GLY A 422 0.13 6.98 25.47
C GLY A 422 -0.21 6.53 26.89
N PRO A 423 0.79 6.37 27.78
CA PRO A 423 0.61 5.92 29.15
C PRO A 423 -0.44 6.73 29.93
N THR A 424 -0.32 8.05 29.99
CA THR A 424 -1.18 8.89 30.83
C THR A 424 -2.64 8.80 30.40
N ALA A 425 -2.91 9.07 29.13
CA ALA A 425 -4.26 9.00 28.60
C ALA A 425 -4.87 7.59 28.68
N ASN A 426 -4.07 6.53 28.51
CA ASN A 426 -4.60 5.16 28.62
C ASN A 426 -4.99 4.83 30.06
N ALA A 427 -4.19 5.23 31.05
CA ALA A 427 -4.43 4.98 32.46
C ALA A 427 -5.69 5.72 32.96
N GLU A 428 -5.78 7.04 32.71
CA GLU A 428 -6.92 7.84 33.21
C GLU A 428 -8.25 7.43 32.57
N ILE A 429 -8.27 7.18 31.26
CA ILE A 429 -9.49 6.73 30.56
C ILE A 429 -9.89 5.33 31.03
N LEU A 430 -8.93 4.43 31.27
CA LEU A 430 -9.23 3.11 31.82
C LEU A 430 -9.83 3.22 33.22
N ALA A 431 -9.28 4.07 34.09
CA ALA A 431 -9.80 4.30 35.43
C ALA A 431 -11.26 4.76 35.41
N GLU A 432 -11.62 5.71 34.53
CA GLU A 432 -13.01 6.15 34.35
C GLU A 432 -13.91 5.02 33.82
N LEU A 433 -13.45 4.24 32.83
CA LEU A 433 -14.23 3.14 32.26
C LEU A 433 -14.51 2.00 33.26
N GLN A 434 -13.63 1.83 34.26
CA GLN A 434 -13.76 0.82 35.32
C GLN A 434 -14.51 1.32 36.55
N ALA A 435 -14.79 2.63 36.63
CA ALA A 435 -15.44 3.22 37.77
C ALA A 435 -16.85 2.65 38.00
N ASP A 436 -17.39 2.95 39.18
CA ASP A 436 -18.72 2.51 39.59
C ASP A 436 -19.83 3.07 38.70
N HIS A 437 -19.60 4.24 38.10
CA HIS A 437 -20.50 4.84 37.13
C HIS A 437 -20.25 4.25 35.73
N LEU A 438 -21.29 3.70 35.12
CA LEU A 438 -21.22 3.22 33.74
C LEU A 438 -21.11 4.40 32.79
N CYS A 439 -19.94 4.58 32.18
CA CYS A 439 -19.72 5.62 31.19
C CYS A 439 -19.27 5.05 29.84
N THR A 440 -19.65 5.77 28.80
CA THR A 440 -19.14 5.58 27.43
C THR A 440 -17.71 6.09 27.31
N TYR A 441 -17.02 5.73 26.22
CA TYR A 441 -15.66 6.22 25.96
C TYR A 441 -15.59 7.76 25.86
N SER A 442 -16.60 8.40 25.26
CA SER A 442 -16.65 9.87 25.15
C SER A 442 -16.73 10.55 26.51
N GLU A 443 -17.54 10.01 27.42
CA GLU A 443 -17.66 10.52 28.79
C GLU A 443 -16.40 10.26 29.59
N ALA A 444 -15.80 9.06 29.46
CA ALA A 444 -14.54 8.71 30.10
C ALA A 444 -13.39 9.65 29.67
N VAL A 445 -13.29 9.98 28.37
CA VAL A 445 -12.30 10.95 27.86
C VAL A 445 -12.50 12.32 28.48
N ARG A 446 -13.74 12.82 28.49
CA ARG A 446 -14.05 14.15 29.03
C ARG A 446 -13.70 14.23 30.51
N ARG A 447 -14.17 13.26 31.31
CA ARG A 447 -13.92 13.19 32.77
C ARG A 447 -12.44 13.05 33.10
N ALA A 448 -11.73 12.18 32.37
CA ALA A 448 -10.28 12.02 32.50
C ALA A 448 -9.53 13.33 32.18
N GLY A 449 -9.94 14.04 31.12
CA GLY A 449 -9.38 15.35 30.77
C GLY A 449 -9.63 16.40 31.84
N GLU A 450 -10.88 16.53 32.30
CA GLU A 450 -11.28 17.46 33.37
C GLU A 450 -10.47 17.23 34.65
N ARG A 451 -10.29 15.97 35.05
CA ARG A 451 -9.47 15.58 36.20
C ARG A 451 -8.02 16.03 36.09
N LEU A 452 -7.46 16.02 34.88
CA LEU A 452 -6.09 16.46 34.59
C LEU A 452 -5.97 17.96 34.27
N GLY A 453 -7.06 18.73 34.33
CA GLY A 453 -7.05 20.13 33.89
C GLY A 453 -6.75 20.28 32.39
N ARG A 454 -7.30 19.38 31.57
CA ARG A 454 -7.15 19.35 30.11
C ARG A 454 -8.52 19.37 29.43
N ASN A 455 -8.64 20.10 28.32
CA ASN A 455 -9.85 20.08 27.49
C ASN A 455 -9.80 18.92 26.48
N TRP A 456 -9.89 17.68 26.96
CA TRP A 456 -9.89 16.52 26.06
C TRP A 456 -11.27 16.27 25.46
N HIS A 457 -11.33 16.18 24.13
CA HIS A 457 -12.53 15.76 23.42
C HIS A 457 -12.28 14.53 22.55
N HIS A 458 -13.20 13.57 22.59
CA HIS A 458 -13.02 12.27 21.95
C HIS A 458 -12.90 12.32 20.42
N SER A 459 -13.44 13.38 19.80
CA SER A 459 -13.52 13.55 18.34
C SER A 459 -13.13 14.94 17.83
N ASP A 460 -12.88 15.89 18.73
CA ASP A 460 -12.58 17.28 18.39
C ASP A 460 -11.16 17.60 18.83
N PHE A 461 -10.33 17.98 17.87
CA PHE A 461 -8.90 18.24 18.05
C PHE A 461 -8.50 19.52 17.30
N ARG A 462 -9.45 20.47 17.18
CA ARG A 462 -9.30 21.72 16.42
C ARG A 462 -8.31 22.67 17.11
N ASP A 463 -7.49 23.35 16.30
CA ASP A 463 -6.79 24.59 16.66
C ASP A 463 -7.72 25.77 16.36
N GLU A 464 -7.69 26.82 17.18
CA GLU A 464 -8.51 28.03 16.95
C GLU A 464 -7.93 28.93 15.84
N GLU A 465 -6.64 28.79 15.50
CA GLU A 465 -5.96 29.62 14.49
C GLU A 465 -6.02 29.06 13.05
N LEU A 466 -6.32 29.94 12.08
CA LEU A 466 -6.23 29.64 10.64
C LEU A 466 -4.84 30.00 10.08
N TYR A 467 -4.25 29.07 9.33
CA TYR A 467 -2.96 29.19 8.66
C TYR A 467 -3.08 29.56 7.19
N ILE A 468 -2.65 30.78 6.85
CA ILE A 468 -2.65 31.28 5.47
C ILE A 468 -1.30 31.95 5.17
N PRO A 469 -0.44 31.34 4.32
CA PRO A 469 -0.67 30.12 3.53
C PRO A 469 -0.67 28.83 4.36
N LEU A 470 -1.22 27.74 3.79
CA LEU A 470 -1.16 26.42 4.43
C LEU A 470 0.30 25.96 4.63
N PRO A 471 0.69 25.52 5.85
CA PRO A 471 2.04 25.09 6.17
C PRO A 471 2.30 23.68 5.65
N TYR A 472 3.46 23.09 5.91
CA TYR A 472 3.65 21.66 5.64
C TYR A 472 2.66 20.82 6.47
N TYR A 473 2.00 19.83 5.84
CA TYR A 473 0.95 19.05 6.48
C TYR A 473 1.41 18.36 7.77
N GLY A 474 2.71 18.08 7.92
CA GLY A 474 3.25 17.42 9.12
C GLY A 474 3.04 18.24 10.39
N ARG A 475 2.99 19.58 10.28
CA ARG A 475 2.69 20.51 11.38
C ARG A 475 1.24 20.41 11.85
N ILE A 476 0.30 20.16 10.94
CA ILE A 476 -1.15 20.08 11.27
C ILE A 476 -1.55 18.63 11.60
N LEU A 477 -0.89 17.66 10.96
CA LEU A 477 -1.19 16.24 11.06
C LEU A 477 -0.15 15.48 11.88
N GLU A 478 0.38 16.09 12.95
CA GLU A 478 1.48 15.53 13.77
C GLU A 478 1.19 14.10 14.25
N ARG A 479 -0.07 13.80 14.59
CA ARG A 479 -0.51 12.46 15.00
C ARG A 479 -0.45 11.39 13.91
N HIS A 480 -0.34 11.78 12.64
CA HIS A 480 -0.35 10.88 11.48
C HIS A 480 1.04 10.66 10.88
N VAL A 481 2.03 11.48 11.25
CA VAL A 481 3.42 11.40 10.79
C VAL A 481 4.30 10.66 11.81
N ALA A 482 5.42 10.11 11.33
CA ALA A 482 6.45 9.60 12.24
C ALA A 482 7.15 10.75 12.97
N PHE A 483 7.75 10.52 14.15
CA PHE A 483 8.52 11.54 14.87
C PHE A 483 9.54 12.21 13.95
N GLY A 484 9.40 13.52 13.77
CA GLY A 484 10.44 14.37 13.23
C GLY A 484 11.47 14.73 14.29
N THR A 485 12.56 15.38 13.87
CA THR A 485 13.66 15.79 14.75
C THR A 485 13.26 16.90 15.72
N GLY A 486 12.28 17.73 15.34
CA GLY A 486 11.92 18.96 16.06
C GLY A 486 12.88 20.12 15.83
N ASP A 487 14.03 19.89 15.17
CA ASP A 487 15.05 20.92 14.92
C ASP A 487 14.52 21.98 13.95
N PRO A 488 14.48 23.27 14.33
CA PRO A 488 14.06 24.34 13.44
C PRO A 488 14.88 24.49 12.16
N ASN A 489 16.14 24.03 12.15
CA ASN A 489 17.05 24.09 11.00
C ASN A 489 16.80 22.96 9.99
N ASP A 490 16.08 21.92 10.38
CA ASP A 490 15.79 20.79 9.50
C ASP A 490 14.69 21.12 8.47
N PRO A 491 14.76 20.53 7.26
CA PRO A 491 13.68 20.62 6.30
C PRO A 491 12.34 20.16 6.91
N PRO A 492 11.18 20.71 6.50
CA PRO A 492 9.90 20.40 7.14
C PRO A 492 9.56 18.91 7.23
N GLU A 493 9.99 18.09 6.25
CA GLU A 493 9.79 16.63 6.30
C GLU A 493 10.60 15.94 7.40
N GLU A 494 11.79 16.45 7.72
CA GLU A 494 12.67 15.93 8.75
C GLU A 494 12.28 16.48 10.13
N ARG A 495 11.98 17.79 10.20
CA ARG A 495 11.53 18.48 11.40
C ARG A 495 10.21 17.96 11.95
N PHE A 496 9.17 17.92 11.13
CA PHE A 496 7.82 17.52 11.55
C PHE A 496 7.51 16.05 11.25
N GLY A 497 8.33 15.39 10.43
CA GLY A 497 8.10 14.02 10.01
C GLY A 497 7.23 13.90 8.76
N ARG A 498 7.07 12.66 8.29
CA ARG A 498 6.42 12.35 7.00
C ARG A 498 5.39 11.24 7.14
N LEU A 499 4.31 11.32 6.35
CA LEU A 499 3.34 10.23 6.24
C LEU A 499 4.00 9.00 5.58
N PRO A 500 3.86 7.80 6.17
CA PRO A 500 4.51 6.60 5.65
C PRO A 500 3.96 6.16 4.29
N ASN A 501 2.72 6.53 3.95
CA ASN A 501 2.14 6.26 2.64
C ASN A 501 2.61 7.34 1.62
N PRO A 502 3.45 6.98 0.63
CA PRO A 502 4.03 7.96 -0.28
C PRO A 502 2.99 8.61 -1.19
N THR A 503 1.94 7.90 -1.60
CA THR A 503 0.85 8.45 -2.42
C THR A 503 0.14 9.59 -1.68
N VAL A 504 -0.16 9.38 -0.38
CA VAL A 504 -0.82 10.40 0.45
C VAL A 504 0.08 11.59 0.73
N HIS A 505 1.36 11.33 1.02
CA HIS A 505 2.35 12.38 1.20
C HIS A 505 2.46 13.28 -0.05
N ILE A 506 2.55 12.69 -1.25
CA ILE A 506 2.62 13.45 -2.51
C ILE A 506 1.30 14.20 -2.74
N GLY A 507 0.16 13.52 -2.56
CA GLY A 507 -1.17 14.10 -2.74
C GLY A 507 -1.40 15.34 -1.88
N LEU A 508 -1.15 15.27 -0.55
CA LEU A 508 -1.27 16.43 0.34
C LEU A 508 -0.25 17.53 0.02
N GLY A 509 0.96 17.15 -0.42
CA GLY A 509 1.98 18.10 -0.87
C GLY A 509 1.56 18.88 -2.12
N GLN A 510 0.89 18.23 -3.08
CA GLN A 510 0.34 18.89 -4.26
C GLN A 510 -0.92 19.70 -3.91
N LEU A 511 -1.82 19.16 -3.06
CA LEU A 511 -2.99 19.88 -2.56
C LEU A 511 -2.60 21.19 -1.90
N ARG A 512 -1.58 21.19 -1.02
CA ARG A 512 -1.02 22.40 -0.42
C ARG A 512 -0.63 23.44 -1.48
N ARG A 513 0.08 23.01 -2.52
CA ARG A 513 0.56 23.92 -3.58
C ARG A 513 -0.60 24.50 -4.38
N VAL A 514 -1.58 23.68 -4.76
CA VAL A 514 -2.78 24.13 -5.47
C VAL A 514 -3.56 25.12 -4.61
N VAL A 515 -3.88 24.78 -3.35
CA VAL A 515 -4.61 25.66 -2.43
C VAL A 515 -3.88 26.97 -2.22
N ASN A 516 -2.59 26.95 -1.89
CA ASN A 516 -1.82 28.17 -1.68
C ASN A 516 -1.75 29.02 -2.95
N ARG A 517 -1.69 28.38 -4.13
CA ARG A 517 -1.71 29.10 -5.41
C ARG A 517 -3.07 29.74 -5.67
N LEU A 518 -4.18 29.03 -5.42
CA LEU A 518 -5.53 29.59 -5.49
C LEU A 518 -5.71 30.76 -4.53
N ILE A 519 -5.26 30.63 -3.26
CA ILE A 519 -5.30 31.72 -2.28
C ILE A 519 -4.51 32.94 -2.78
N SER A 520 -3.31 32.73 -3.33
CA SER A 520 -2.47 33.84 -3.84
C SER A 520 -3.08 34.59 -5.01
N VAL A 521 -4.06 34.00 -5.70
CA VAL A 521 -4.63 34.50 -6.95
C VAL A 521 -6.03 35.05 -6.75
N TYR A 522 -6.87 34.32 -6.01
CA TYR A 522 -8.29 34.62 -5.83
C TYR A 522 -8.62 35.16 -4.43
N GLY A 523 -7.74 34.95 -3.45
CA GLY A 523 -8.00 35.30 -2.05
C GLY A 523 -8.43 34.10 -1.20
N LYS A 524 -8.79 34.37 0.06
CA LYS A 524 -9.09 33.32 1.06
C LYS A 524 -10.46 32.68 0.78
N PRO A 525 -10.61 31.35 0.86
CA PRO A 525 -11.91 30.71 0.70
C PRO A 525 -12.77 30.92 1.95
N ALA A 526 -14.04 31.25 1.74
CA ALA A 526 -15.08 31.19 2.78
C ALA A 526 -15.54 29.74 3.01
N GLN A 527 -15.50 28.91 1.97
CA GLN A 527 -15.86 27.48 2.03
C GLN A 527 -14.90 26.63 1.20
N ILE A 528 -14.68 25.38 1.62
CA ILE A 528 -13.93 24.38 0.87
C ILE A 528 -14.79 23.13 0.73
N VAL A 529 -14.90 22.56 -0.48
CA VAL A 529 -15.58 21.29 -0.72
C VAL A 529 -14.61 20.30 -1.34
N VAL A 530 -14.63 19.05 -0.87
CA VAL A 530 -13.72 18.01 -1.38
C VAL A 530 -14.49 16.76 -1.75
N GLU A 531 -14.33 16.32 -2.99
CA GLU A 531 -14.76 15.00 -3.43
C GLU A 531 -13.75 13.94 -3.07
N LEU A 532 -14.30 12.78 -2.81
CA LEU A 532 -13.61 11.64 -2.30
C LEU A 532 -13.27 10.69 -3.44
N ALA A 533 -12.01 10.64 -3.86
CA ALA A 533 -11.61 9.59 -4.79
C ALA A 533 -11.86 8.22 -4.18
N ARG A 534 -12.56 7.41 -4.97
CA ARG A 534 -12.87 6.03 -4.65
C ARG A 534 -11.66 5.09 -4.69
N GLU A 535 -10.39 5.51 -4.73
CA GLU A 535 -9.25 4.57 -4.75
C GLU A 535 -7.93 5.15 -4.21
N LEU A 536 -7.54 4.87 -2.96
CA LEU A 536 -6.13 4.52 -2.71
C LEU A 536 -5.97 3.10 -3.26
N LYS A 537 -4.92 2.82 -4.06
CA LYS A 537 -4.64 1.48 -4.60
C LYS A 537 -4.79 0.43 -3.49
N LEU A 538 -5.90 -0.33 -3.57
CA LEU A 538 -6.26 -1.37 -2.62
C LEU A 538 -5.08 -2.34 -2.49
N SER A 539 -4.87 -2.87 -1.29
CA SER A 539 -3.93 -3.99 -1.15
C SER A 539 -4.38 -5.16 -2.03
N LYS A 540 -3.45 -6.06 -2.41
CA LYS A 540 -3.79 -7.23 -3.23
C LYS A 540 -5.00 -8.00 -2.67
N LYS A 541 -5.02 -8.24 -1.35
CA LYS A 541 -6.12 -8.92 -0.65
C LYS A 541 -7.45 -8.16 -0.77
N GLN A 542 -7.45 -6.85 -0.51
CA GLN A 542 -8.65 -6.02 -0.65
C GLN A 542 -9.15 -5.95 -2.10
N ARG A 543 -8.23 -5.93 -3.07
CA ARG A 543 -8.57 -5.99 -4.50
C ARG A 543 -9.21 -7.32 -4.86
N GLU A 544 -8.69 -8.43 -4.33
CA GLU A 544 -9.27 -9.78 -4.49
C GLU A 544 -10.65 -9.89 -3.84
N GLU A 545 -10.84 -9.34 -2.64
CA GLU A 545 -12.14 -9.28 -1.96
C GLU A 545 -13.16 -8.44 -2.74
N GLU A 546 -12.76 -7.27 -3.23
CA GLU A 546 -13.62 -6.41 -4.06
C GLU A 546 -13.93 -7.05 -5.41
N GLN A 547 -12.94 -7.69 -6.05
CA GLN A 547 -13.15 -8.47 -7.27
C GLN A 547 -14.09 -9.65 -7.05
N LYS A 548 -13.97 -10.33 -5.91
CA LYS A 548 -14.88 -11.40 -5.50
C LYS A 548 -16.29 -10.86 -5.33
N LYS A 549 -16.48 -9.77 -4.59
CA LYS A 549 -17.77 -9.11 -4.40
C LYS A 549 -18.38 -8.63 -5.72
N ASN A 550 -17.59 -8.04 -6.61
CA ASN A 550 -18.02 -7.62 -7.94
C ASN A 550 -18.41 -8.81 -8.83
N ARG A 551 -17.67 -9.92 -8.74
CA ARG A 551 -18.01 -11.17 -9.43
C ARG A 551 -19.31 -11.77 -8.90
N GLU A 552 -19.49 -11.83 -7.58
CA GLU A 552 -20.72 -12.29 -6.93
C GLU A 552 -21.92 -11.43 -7.30
N ASN A 553 -21.77 -10.10 -7.29
CA ASN A 553 -22.81 -9.17 -7.74
C ASN A 553 -23.17 -9.37 -9.21
N ARG A 554 -22.17 -9.57 -10.08
CA ARG A 554 -22.38 -9.85 -11.51
C ARG A 554 -23.14 -11.16 -11.69
N GLN A 555 -22.69 -12.24 -11.06
CA GLN A 555 -23.38 -13.54 -11.08
C GLN A 555 -24.82 -13.45 -10.56
N ALA A 556 -25.05 -12.69 -9.48
CA ALA A 556 -26.41 -12.48 -8.97
C ALA A 556 -27.28 -11.70 -9.96
N ASN A 557 -26.74 -10.69 -10.63
CA ASN A 557 -27.46 -9.95 -11.67
C ASN A 557 -27.74 -10.81 -12.91
N ASP A 558 -26.78 -11.65 -13.32
CA ASP A 558 -26.95 -12.58 -14.44
C ASP A 558 -28.05 -13.63 -14.13
N ARG A 559 -28.08 -14.17 -12.91
CA ARG A 559 -29.17 -15.06 -12.46
C ARG A 559 -30.53 -14.36 -12.50
N ARG A 560 -30.61 -13.12 -12.02
CA ARG A 560 -31.86 -12.34 -12.06
C ARG A 560 -32.29 -12.02 -13.49
N ARG A 561 -31.34 -11.73 -14.40
CA ARG A 561 -31.64 -11.56 -15.83
C ARG A 561 -32.28 -12.81 -16.40
N GLN A 562 -31.69 -13.99 -16.17
CA GLN A 562 -32.25 -15.26 -16.62
C GLN A 562 -33.64 -15.53 -16.03
N GLN A 563 -33.87 -15.13 -14.78
CA GLN A 563 -35.17 -15.25 -14.14
C GLN A 563 -36.20 -14.29 -14.74
N LEU A 564 -35.83 -13.04 -15.05
CA LEU A 564 -36.71 -12.09 -15.74
C LEU A 564 -37.12 -12.61 -17.12
N GLU A 565 -36.16 -13.17 -17.87
CA GLU A 565 -36.41 -13.79 -19.17
C GLU A 565 -37.42 -14.94 -19.07
N LYS A 566 -37.24 -15.85 -18.09
CA LYS A 566 -38.20 -16.94 -17.82
C LYS A 566 -39.60 -16.45 -17.42
N LEU A 567 -39.69 -15.29 -16.77
CA LEU A 567 -40.94 -14.68 -16.33
C LEU A 567 -41.57 -13.77 -17.40
N GLY A 568 -40.96 -13.66 -18.59
CA GLY A 568 -41.42 -12.78 -19.67
C GLY A 568 -41.33 -11.28 -19.33
N GLN A 569 -40.44 -10.89 -18.40
CA GLN A 569 -40.29 -9.51 -17.93
C GLN A 569 -39.05 -8.85 -18.55
N PRO A 570 -39.07 -7.53 -18.85
CA PRO A 570 -37.93 -6.83 -19.43
C PRO A 570 -36.76 -6.69 -18.43
N ASP A 571 -35.51 -6.83 -18.91
CA ASP A 571 -34.28 -6.67 -18.11
C ASP A 571 -33.98 -5.18 -17.82
N THR A 572 -34.74 -4.59 -16.90
CA THR A 572 -34.52 -3.23 -16.42
C THR A 572 -33.81 -3.22 -15.06
N ALA A 573 -33.15 -2.11 -14.72
CA ALA A 573 -32.52 -1.94 -13.41
C ALA A 573 -33.55 -2.07 -12.26
N GLU A 574 -34.77 -1.59 -12.47
CA GLU A 574 -35.86 -1.70 -11.52
C GLU A 574 -36.35 -3.14 -11.35
N ASN A 575 -36.57 -3.88 -12.43
CA ASN A 575 -37.02 -5.27 -12.36
C ASN A 575 -35.99 -6.19 -11.67
N ARG A 576 -34.71 -5.95 -11.92
CA ARG A 576 -33.63 -6.64 -11.17
C ARG A 576 -33.63 -6.27 -9.68
N LEU A 577 -33.99 -5.03 -9.33
CA LEU A 577 -34.14 -4.61 -7.94
C LEU A 577 -35.36 -5.28 -7.28
N ARG A 578 -36.50 -5.36 -7.97
CA ARG A 578 -37.70 -6.06 -7.49
C ARG A 578 -37.39 -7.51 -7.12
N LEU A 579 -36.75 -8.27 -8.02
CA LEU A 579 -36.31 -9.65 -7.70
C LEU A 579 -35.34 -9.72 -6.52
N ARG A 580 -34.38 -8.78 -6.45
CA ARG A 580 -33.44 -8.73 -5.33
C ARG A 580 -34.15 -8.55 -3.98
N LEU A 581 -35.11 -7.64 -3.91
CA LEU A 581 -35.88 -7.37 -2.69
C LEU A 581 -36.82 -8.53 -2.36
N PHE A 582 -37.40 -9.18 -3.37
CA PHE A 582 -38.22 -10.37 -3.22
C PHE A 582 -37.44 -11.52 -2.58
N GLU A 583 -36.28 -11.87 -3.15
CA GLU A 583 -35.36 -12.89 -2.60
C GLU A 583 -34.95 -12.58 -1.15
N GLU A 584 -34.80 -11.30 -0.81
CA GLU A 584 -34.43 -10.83 0.52
C GLU A 584 -35.58 -11.03 1.52
N GLN A 585 -36.80 -10.63 1.13
CA GLN A 585 -38.01 -10.81 1.94
C GLN A 585 -38.41 -12.28 2.11
N GLN A 586 -38.16 -13.13 1.09
CA GLN A 586 -38.29 -14.59 1.23
C GLN A 586 -37.34 -15.14 2.29
N ARG A 587 -36.05 -14.76 2.22
CA ARG A 587 -35.06 -15.19 3.21
C ARG A 587 -35.38 -14.71 4.62
N ALA A 588 -35.98 -13.54 4.75
CA ALA A 588 -36.39 -12.97 6.03
C ALA A 588 -37.59 -13.70 6.67
N ASN A 589 -38.47 -14.30 5.87
CA ASN A 589 -39.71 -14.92 6.35
C ASN A 589 -39.85 -16.37 5.86
N ASN A 590 -38.85 -17.21 6.16
CA ASN A 590 -38.87 -18.67 5.95
C ASN A 590 -39.27 -19.14 4.54
N GLY A 591 -38.83 -18.42 3.50
CA GLY A 591 -39.07 -18.76 2.10
C GLY A 591 -40.25 -18.02 1.45
N VAL A 592 -41.05 -17.28 2.22
CA VAL A 592 -42.20 -16.52 1.72
C VAL A 592 -41.87 -15.04 1.68
N ALA A 593 -42.08 -14.35 0.55
CA ALA A 593 -41.94 -12.90 0.51
C ALA A 593 -43.18 -12.27 1.14
N LEU A 594 -43.06 -11.68 2.33
CA LEU A 594 -44.16 -10.93 2.95
C LEU A 594 -43.97 -9.43 2.75
N CYS A 595 -45.06 -8.72 2.50
CA CYS A 595 -45.11 -7.27 2.64
C CYS A 595 -44.85 -6.91 4.11
N PRO A 596 -43.82 -6.13 4.46
CA PRO A 596 -43.46 -5.86 5.85
C PRO A 596 -44.53 -5.06 6.61
N TYR A 597 -45.39 -4.31 5.90
CA TYR A 597 -46.41 -3.46 6.52
C TYR A 597 -47.77 -4.15 6.67
N THR A 598 -48.13 -5.02 5.71
CA THR A 598 -49.44 -5.70 5.73
C THR A 598 -49.36 -7.17 6.15
N LEU A 599 -48.15 -7.73 6.19
CA LEU A 599 -47.85 -9.14 6.43
C LEU A 599 -48.45 -10.10 5.38
N GLN A 600 -48.98 -9.56 4.28
CA GLN A 600 -49.54 -10.37 3.19
C GLN A 600 -48.43 -10.92 2.28
N PRO A 601 -48.57 -12.16 1.78
CA PRO A 601 -47.63 -12.73 0.81
C PRO A 601 -47.63 -11.98 -0.52
N ILE A 602 -46.43 -11.70 -1.02
CA ILE A 602 -46.16 -11.23 -2.36
C ILE A 602 -45.74 -12.46 -3.17
N SER A 603 -46.53 -12.84 -4.18
CA SER A 603 -46.15 -13.92 -5.10
C SER A 603 -45.22 -13.38 -6.20
N ILE A 604 -44.51 -14.29 -6.89
CA ILE A 604 -43.60 -13.88 -7.97
C ILE A 604 -44.35 -13.27 -9.16
N GLU A 605 -45.61 -13.67 -9.36
CA GLU A 605 -46.52 -13.13 -10.38
C GLU A 605 -46.97 -11.71 -10.01
N LYS A 606 -47.32 -11.49 -8.74
CA LYS A 606 -47.73 -10.17 -8.23
C LYS A 606 -46.57 -9.16 -8.16
N LEU A 607 -45.33 -9.63 -8.06
CA LEU A 607 -44.14 -8.78 -7.92
C LEU A 607 -44.03 -7.68 -8.99
N PHE A 608 -44.44 -8.00 -10.22
CA PHE A 608 -44.38 -7.08 -11.35
C PHE A 608 -45.70 -6.38 -11.64
N SER A 609 -46.75 -6.71 -10.90
CA SER A 609 -48.05 -6.07 -11.06
C SER A 609 -48.03 -4.66 -10.49
N SER A 610 -49.07 -3.90 -10.82
CA SER A 610 -49.26 -2.60 -10.21
C SER A 610 -49.61 -2.72 -8.71
N GLU A 611 -49.97 -3.86 -8.12
CA GLU A 611 -50.31 -3.87 -6.69
C GLU A 611 -49.10 -3.66 -5.77
N ILE A 612 -47.88 -3.86 -6.28
CA ILE A 612 -46.64 -3.85 -5.51
C ILE A 612 -45.79 -2.62 -5.86
N ASP A 613 -45.34 -1.91 -4.82
CA ASP A 613 -44.41 -0.79 -4.93
C ASP A 613 -43.08 -1.14 -4.25
N ILE A 614 -42.01 -0.47 -4.71
CA ILE A 614 -40.77 -0.35 -3.94
C ILE A 614 -40.90 0.92 -3.09
N ASP A 615 -41.03 0.76 -1.77
CA ASP A 615 -41.11 1.87 -0.82
C ASP A 615 -39.76 2.16 -0.16
N HIS A 616 -39.55 3.42 0.22
CA HIS A 616 -38.45 3.84 1.08
C HIS A 616 -38.86 3.70 2.55
N ILE A 617 -38.31 2.74 3.28
CA ILE A 617 -38.68 2.41 4.67
C ILE A 617 -38.71 3.68 5.54
N LEU A 618 -37.62 4.45 5.53
CA LEU A 618 -37.63 5.82 6.02
C LEU A 618 -37.92 6.78 4.85
N PRO A 619 -38.75 7.82 5.04
CA PRO A 619 -39.13 8.74 3.98
C PRO A 619 -37.91 9.35 3.27
N TYR A 620 -37.81 9.21 1.94
CA TYR A 620 -36.70 9.78 1.17
C TYR A 620 -36.72 11.32 1.27
N SER A 621 -37.90 11.93 1.23
CA SER A 621 -38.12 13.36 1.49
C SER A 621 -37.57 13.90 2.83
N ARG A 622 -37.37 13.06 3.85
CA ARG A 622 -36.77 13.44 5.16
C ARG A 622 -35.33 12.97 5.34
N THR A 623 -34.91 11.93 4.61
CA THR A 623 -33.63 11.24 4.83
C THR A 623 -32.65 11.39 3.68
N LEU A 624 -33.11 11.64 2.45
CA LEU A 624 -32.37 11.56 1.20
C LEU A 624 -31.65 10.20 0.99
N ASP A 625 -32.03 9.15 1.73
CA ASP A 625 -31.44 7.82 1.64
C ASP A 625 -32.14 7.00 0.55
N ASP A 626 -31.61 7.07 -0.67
CA ASP A 626 -32.07 6.26 -1.80
C ASP A 626 -31.37 4.89 -1.90
N SER A 627 -30.62 4.50 -0.88
CA SER A 627 -29.85 3.26 -0.92
C SER A 627 -30.77 2.04 -0.90
N VAL A 628 -30.28 0.91 -1.43
CA VAL A 628 -31.00 -0.37 -1.35
C VAL A 628 -31.32 -0.77 0.11
N ALA A 629 -30.55 -0.27 1.09
CA ALA A 629 -30.80 -0.48 2.51
C ALA A 629 -32.09 0.19 3.01
N ASN A 630 -32.55 1.23 2.32
CA ASN A 630 -33.79 1.91 2.64
C ASN A 630 -34.97 1.46 1.76
N ARG A 631 -34.79 0.54 0.82
CA ARG A 631 -35.86 0.13 -0.12
C ARG A 631 -36.47 -1.21 0.25
N ILE A 632 -37.78 -1.38 0.10
CA ILE A 632 -38.47 -2.67 0.36
C ILE A 632 -39.70 -2.85 -0.54
N LEU A 633 -40.11 -4.09 -0.79
CA LEU A 633 -41.38 -4.35 -1.49
C LEU A 633 -42.54 -4.32 -0.51
N CYS A 634 -43.58 -3.57 -0.86
CA CYS A 634 -44.83 -3.54 -0.12
C CYS A 634 -46.03 -3.39 -1.06
N TYR A 635 -47.23 -3.63 -0.53
CA TYR A 635 -48.45 -3.31 -1.25
C TYR A 635 -48.60 -1.78 -1.38
N ARG A 636 -48.98 -1.32 -2.58
CA ARG A 636 -49.21 0.10 -2.86
C ARG A 636 -50.19 0.75 -1.88
N THR A 637 -51.21 0.01 -1.45
CA THR A 637 -52.18 0.49 -0.44
C THR A 637 -51.49 0.85 0.87
N ALA A 638 -50.58 0.00 1.36
CA ALA A 638 -49.81 0.29 2.57
C ALA A 638 -48.79 1.41 2.36
N ASN A 639 -48.16 1.47 1.19
CA ASN A 639 -47.28 2.57 0.81
C ASN A 639 -48.02 3.94 0.89
N ARG A 640 -49.25 3.99 0.37
CA ARG A 640 -50.12 5.19 0.42
C ARG A 640 -50.59 5.58 1.82
N VAL A 641 -50.67 4.62 2.76
CA VAL A 641 -50.95 4.89 4.17
C VAL A 641 -49.70 5.46 4.85
N LYS A 642 -48.53 4.88 4.57
CA LYS A 642 -47.26 5.32 5.14
C LYS A 642 -46.85 6.73 4.65
N ARG A 643 -46.93 7.00 3.35
CA ARG A 643 -46.50 8.29 2.74
C ARG A 643 -45.10 8.71 3.27
N SER A 644 -44.97 9.97 3.67
CA SER A 644 -43.77 10.57 4.24
C SER A 644 -43.58 10.30 5.75
N LYS A 645 -44.18 9.24 6.28
CA LYS A 645 -43.98 8.77 7.67
C LYS A 645 -43.02 7.58 7.72
N SER A 646 -42.32 7.41 8.84
CA SER A 646 -41.61 6.18 9.18
C SER A 646 -42.59 5.03 9.47
N PRO A 647 -42.16 3.75 9.49
CA PRO A 647 -43.04 2.64 9.80
C PRO A 647 -43.66 2.77 11.20
N ALA A 648 -42.88 3.23 12.20
CA ALA A 648 -43.37 3.46 13.54
C ALA A 648 -44.38 4.62 13.62
N GLU A 649 -44.16 5.70 12.87
CA GLU A 649 -45.11 6.82 12.78
C GLU A 649 -46.42 6.45 12.05
N ALA A 650 -46.34 5.53 11.07
CA ALA A 650 -47.49 5.11 10.27
C ALA A 650 -48.30 3.97 10.90
N PHE A 651 -47.63 2.99 11.50
CA PHE A 651 -48.21 1.72 11.94
C PHE A 651 -47.95 1.42 13.43
N GLY A 652 -47.28 2.30 14.18
CA GLY A 652 -46.92 2.04 15.58
C GLY A 652 -48.10 1.91 16.54
N GLN A 653 -49.27 2.42 16.15
CA GLN A 653 -50.54 2.27 16.89
C GLN A 653 -51.45 1.18 16.29
N ASP A 654 -51.01 0.49 15.22
CA ASP A 654 -51.75 -0.63 14.64
C ASP A 654 -51.66 -1.85 15.57
N ALA A 655 -52.76 -2.59 15.75
CA ALA A 655 -52.79 -3.79 16.57
C ALA A 655 -51.75 -4.84 16.14
N ARG A 656 -51.38 -4.84 14.84
CA ARG A 656 -50.39 -5.75 14.24
C ARG A 656 -48.95 -5.25 14.37
N TRP A 657 -48.69 -4.12 15.05
CA TRP A 657 -47.35 -3.53 15.13
C TRP A 657 -46.31 -4.53 15.67
N LYS A 658 -46.68 -5.34 16.67
CA LYS A 658 -45.80 -6.41 17.19
C LYS A 658 -45.43 -7.43 16.12
N ASP A 659 -46.38 -7.83 15.28
CA ASP A 659 -46.16 -8.79 14.20
C ASP A 659 -45.35 -8.18 13.04
N ILE A 660 -45.57 -6.89 12.75
CA ILE A 660 -44.75 -6.10 11.81
C ILE A 660 -43.30 -6.07 12.27
N LEU A 661 -43.06 -5.79 13.56
CA LEU A 661 -41.71 -5.80 14.13
C LEU A 661 -41.07 -7.20 14.09
N ALA A 662 -41.85 -8.26 14.33
CA ALA A 662 -41.37 -9.64 14.22
C ALA A 662 -40.96 -10.01 12.79
N SER A 663 -41.75 -9.64 11.78
CA SER A 663 -41.40 -9.84 10.37
C SER A 663 -40.18 -9.00 9.97
N ALA A 664 -40.12 -7.73 10.40
CA ALA A 664 -38.98 -6.86 10.16
C ALA A 664 -37.68 -7.36 10.82
N ALA A 665 -37.76 -8.08 11.95
CA ALA A 665 -36.61 -8.68 12.61
C ALA A 665 -35.90 -9.75 11.75
N GLY A 666 -36.59 -10.35 10.77
CA GLY A 666 -36.00 -11.27 9.79
C GLY A 666 -35.19 -10.57 8.69
N LEU A 667 -35.43 -9.28 8.44
CA LEU A 667 -34.75 -8.52 7.39
C LEU A 667 -33.24 -8.35 7.70
N PRO A 668 -32.41 -8.02 6.68
CA PRO A 668 -31.01 -7.69 6.90
C PRO A 668 -30.83 -6.56 7.93
N ALA A 669 -29.75 -6.65 8.70
CA ALA A 669 -29.42 -5.70 9.78
C ALA A 669 -29.48 -4.23 9.34
N ASN A 670 -28.98 -3.93 8.14
CA ASN A 670 -28.98 -2.60 7.57
C ASN A 670 -30.37 -2.11 7.14
N LYS A 671 -31.45 -2.87 7.30
CA LYS A 671 -32.85 -2.45 7.08
C LYS A 671 -33.66 -2.50 8.36
N ARG A 672 -33.49 -3.55 9.15
CA ARG A 672 -34.25 -3.87 10.36
C ARG A 672 -34.45 -2.69 11.30
N TRP A 673 -33.37 -1.98 11.64
CA TRP A 673 -33.45 -0.88 12.60
C TRP A 673 -34.35 0.27 12.16
N ARG A 674 -34.64 0.42 10.85
CA ARG A 674 -35.52 1.47 10.31
C ARG A 674 -37.00 1.29 10.69
N PHE A 675 -37.34 0.13 11.25
CA PHE A 675 -38.66 -0.15 11.80
C PHE A 675 -38.76 0.15 13.30
N ALA A 676 -37.65 0.43 13.99
CA ALA A 676 -37.67 0.75 15.42
C ALA A 676 -38.43 2.07 15.69
N SER A 677 -38.98 2.19 16.90
CA SER A 677 -39.73 3.38 17.33
C SER A 677 -38.89 4.67 17.29
N ASP A 678 -37.59 4.56 17.54
CA ASP A 678 -36.63 5.66 17.51
C ASP A 678 -35.91 5.79 16.17
N ALA A 679 -36.36 5.11 15.10
CA ALA A 679 -35.62 5.08 13.84
C ALA A 679 -35.34 6.47 13.25
N MET A 680 -36.27 7.42 13.33
CA MET A 680 -36.05 8.79 12.84
C MET A 680 -35.08 9.57 13.73
N GLU A 681 -35.15 9.41 15.05
CA GLU A 681 -34.22 10.04 15.99
C GLU A 681 -32.81 9.46 15.85
N ARG A 682 -32.71 8.13 15.76
CA ARG A 682 -31.47 7.41 15.44
C ARG A 682 -30.93 7.88 14.10
N PHE A 683 -31.80 8.06 13.11
CA PHE A 683 -31.39 8.66 11.85
C PHE A 683 -30.82 10.06 12.08
N GLU A 684 -31.54 11.00 12.68
CA GLU A 684 -31.05 12.37 12.87
C GLU A 684 -29.76 12.49 13.71
N LYS A 685 -29.66 11.76 14.82
CA LYS A 685 -28.52 11.84 15.76
C LYS A 685 -27.30 11.05 15.33
N SER A 686 -27.51 9.92 14.64
CA SER A 686 -26.44 8.97 14.37
C SER A 686 -26.31 8.57 12.91
N GLU A 687 -27.40 8.41 12.14
CA GLU A 687 -27.34 7.88 10.77
C GLU A 687 -27.36 8.95 9.66
N ARG A 688 -27.89 10.14 9.91
CA ARG A 688 -27.77 11.36 9.11
C ARG A 688 -26.34 11.85 9.20
N ASP A 689 -25.82 11.79 10.42
CA ASP A 689 -24.43 11.94 10.73
C ASP A 689 -23.61 10.76 10.20
N PHE A 690 -24.14 9.52 10.08
CA PHE A 690 -23.48 8.38 9.41
C PHE A 690 -23.48 8.47 7.89
N LEU A 691 -24.53 9.00 7.26
CA LEU A 691 -24.62 9.29 5.83
C LEU A 691 -23.73 10.48 5.52
N ALA A 692 -23.77 11.54 6.33
CA ALA A 692 -22.76 12.59 6.34
C ALA A 692 -21.37 12.06 6.72
N ARG A 693 -21.24 10.97 7.50
CA ARG A 693 -20.00 10.22 7.73
C ARG A 693 -19.73 9.14 6.70
N GLN A 694 -20.58 8.82 5.72
CA GLN A 694 -20.30 7.93 4.59
C GLN A 694 -19.83 8.79 3.41
N MET A 695 -20.61 9.83 3.08
CA MET A 695 -20.23 11.21 3.40
C MET A 695 -18.73 11.46 3.65
N ASN A 696 -18.29 11.28 4.90
CA ASN A 696 -16.92 11.56 5.40
C ASN A 696 -16.00 10.32 5.52
N GLU A 697 -16.51 9.08 5.44
CA GLU A 697 -15.78 7.82 5.59
C GLU A 697 -15.30 7.40 4.22
N THR A 698 -14.33 8.16 3.76
CA THR A 698 -13.54 7.77 2.62
C THR A 698 -12.09 7.81 3.00
N ARG A 699 -11.47 6.65 2.82
CA ARG A 699 -10.07 6.41 2.42
C ARG A 699 -9.07 7.42 2.99
N TYR A 700 -8.13 6.90 3.77
CA TYR A 700 -7.05 7.60 4.47
C TYR A 700 -6.59 8.98 3.94
N LEU A 701 -6.38 9.18 2.62
CA LEU A 701 -6.02 10.49 2.05
C LEU A 701 -7.06 11.57 2.32
N SER A 702 -8.34 11.27 2.11
CA SER A 702 -9.40 12.28 2.11
C SER A 702 -9.74 12.76 3.52
N ARG A 703 -9.78 11.85 4.50
CA ARG A 703 -9.88 12.26 5.91
C ARG A 703 -8.73 13.20 6.27
N LEU A 704 -7.50 12.85 5.89
CA LEU A 704 -6.35 13.72 6.17
C LEU A 704 -6.42 15.05 5.41
N ALA A 705 -6.91 15.06 4.18
CA ALA A 705 -7.11 16.27 3.39
C ALA A 705 -8.14 17.20 4.06
N ARG A 706 -9.29 16.68 4.50
CA ARG A 706 -10.30 17.48 5.24
C ARG A 706 -9.67 18.10 6.49
N LEU A 707 -9.05 17.29 7.34
CA LEU A 707 -8.40 17.78 8.56
C LEU A 707 -7.32 18.82 8.27
N TYR A 708 -6.59 18.64 7.18
CA TYR A 708 -5.53 19.56 6.79
C TYR A 708 -6.08 20.86 6.20
N LEU A 709 -7.16 20.81 5.41
CA LEU A 709 -7.83 21.99 4.85
C LEU A 709 -8.56 22.81 5.90
N SER A 710 -8.95 22.18 7.03
CA SER A 710 -9.45 22.88 8.21
C SER A 710 -8.44 23.89 8.80
N ALA A 711 -7.15 23.78 8.46
CA ALA A 711 -6.16 24.79 8.81
C ALA A 711 -6.27 26.05 7.96
N ALA A 712 -6.95 26.06 6.80
CA ALA A 712 -7.13 27.26 5.97
C ALA A 712 -8.56 27.77 5.89
N CYS A 713 -9.54 27.00 6.36
CA CYS A 713 -10.94 27.34 6.39
C CYS A 713 -11.60 26.68 7.60
N HIS A 714 -12.53 27.39 8.26
CA HIS A 714 -13.18 26.87 9.46
C HIS A 714 -13.76 25.47 9.20
N PRO A 715 -13.60 24.48 10.10
CA PRO A 715 -14.04 23.10 9.89
C PRO A 715 -15.51 22.93 9.47
N ASP A 716 -16.40 23.79 9.96
CA ASP A 716 -17.83 23.79 9.61
C ASP A 716 -18.12 24.26 8.17
N ASN A 717 -17.11 24.87 7.54
CA ASN A 717 -17.11 25.34 6.17
C ASN A 717 -16.23 24.46 5.25
N VAL A 718 -15.71 23.33 5.75
CA VAL A 718 -15.01 22.31 4.96
C VAL A 718 -15.90 21.08 4.78
N TYR A 719 -16.51 20.99 3.61
CA TYR A 719 -17.45 19.94 3.24
C TYR A 719 -16.79 18.83 2.44
N VAL A 720 -17.41 17.66 2.51
CA VAL A 720 -16.96 16.48 1.80
C VAL A 720 -18.16 15.83 1.10
N THR A 721 -18.00 15.46 -0.17
CA THR A 721 -19.06 14.87 -1.00
C THR A 721 -18.69 13.47 -1.49
N THR A 722 -19.69 12.61 -1.71
CA THR A 722 -19.45 11.26 -2.23
C THR A 722 -19.54 11.24 -3.77
N GLY A 723 -18.67 10.46 -4.41
CA GLY A 723 -18.69 10.37 -5.88
C GLY A 723 -19.91 9.68 -6.50
N GLN A 724 -20.81 9.13 -5.69
CA GLN A 724 -22.11 8.65 -6.18
C GLN A 724 -23.03 9.82 -6.53
N LEU A 725 -23.11 10.81 -5.63
CA LEU A 725 -23.85 12.04 -5.84
C LEU A 725 -23.26 12.84 -7.00
N THR A 726 -21.92 12.97 -7.05
CA THR A 726 -21.23 13.65 -8.17
C THR A 726 -21.57 13.00 -9.52
N ALA A 727 -21.50 11.67 -9.62
CA ALA A 727 -21.78 10.97 -10.87
C ALA A 727 -23.23 11.18 -11.34
N MET A 728 -24.19 11.18 -10.40
CA MET A 728 -25.60 11.43 -10.68
C MET A 728 -25.82 12.86 -11.18
N LEU A 729 -25.34 13.87 -10.45
CA LEU A 729 -25.52 15.27 -10.81
C LEU A 729 -24.81 15.63 -12.12
N ARG A 730 -23.59 15.11 -12.34
CA ARG A 730 -22.86 15.30 -13.61
C ARG A 730 -23.66 14.80 -14.81
N ALA A 731 -24.33 13.66 -14.67
CA ALA A 731 -25.17 13.10 -15.75
C ALA A 731 -26.45 13.92 -15.96
N ARG A 732 -27.10 14.38 -14.88
CA ARG A 732 -28.35 15.14 -14.94
C ARG A 732 -28.16 16.56 -15.48
N TRP A 733 -27.04 17.22 -15.15
CA TRP A 733 -26.68 18.53 -15.73
C TRP A 733 -26.07 18.42 -17.14
N GLY A 734 -26.08 17.24 -17.76
CA GLY A 734 -25.59 17.06 -19.14
C GLY A 734 -24.11 17.39 -19.31
N LEU A 735 -23.30 17.18 -18.28
CA LEU A 735 -21.87 17.50 -18.29
C LEU A 735 -20.99 16.36 -18.81
N ASN A 736 -21.51 15.13 -18.87
CA ASN A 736 -20.76 13.98 -19.42
C ASN A 736 -20.42 14.18 -20.91
N SER A 737 -21.35 14.77 -21.67
CA SER A 737 -21.20 15.00 -23.11
C SER A 737 -20.33 16.20 -23.47
N LEU A 738 -19.74 16.90 -22.49
CA LEU A 738 -18.82 18.01 -22.76
C LEU A 738 -17.45 17.55 -23.28
N LEU A 739 -17.05 16.32 -22.98
CA LEU A 739 -15.75 15.76 -23.36
C LEU A 739 -15.84 14.52 -24.26
N GLY A 740 -17.04 13.98 -24.50
CA GLY A 740 -17.25 12.79 -25.34
C GLY A 740 -18.63 12.80 -26.00
N ASP A 741 -18.82 11.94 -27.01
CA ASP A 741 -20.02 11.90 -27.86
C ASP A 741 -21.23 11.20 -27.22
N ASP A 742 -21.03 10.50 -26.10
CA ASP A 742 -22.10 9.83 -25.36
C ASP A 742 -22.33 10.43 -23.97
N ASN A 743 -23.47 10.10 -23.33
CA ASN A 743 -23.75 10.54 -21.96
C ASN A 743 -23.00 9.70 -20.91
N LYS A 744 -21.84 9.11 -21.25
CA LYS A 744 -20.97 8.40 -20.31
C LYS A 744 -19.77 9.25 -19.93
N LYS A 745 -19.16 8.93 -18.78
CA LYS A 745 -17.96 9.62 -18.31
C LYS A 745 -16.77 9.30 -19.22
N GLU A 746 -16.28 10.29 -19.96
CA GLU A 746 -15.02 10.19 -20.70
C GLU A 746 -13.84 10.12 -19.73
N ARG A 747 -13.01 9.07 -19.86
CA ARG A 747 -11.84 8.82 -18.99
C ARG A 747 -10.51 9.00 -19.71
N THR A 748 -10.56 9.17 -21.02
CA THR A 748 -9.40 9.41 -21.88
C THR A 748 -9.04 10.89 -21.99
N ASP A 749 -9.83 11.81 -21.41
CA ASP A 749 -9.48 13.23 -21.29
C ASP A 749 -9.31 13.63 -19.82
N HIS A 750 -8.13 14.11 -19.41
CA HIS A 750 -7.80 14.51 -18.05
C HIS A 750 -8.68 15.63 -17.47
N ARG A 751 -9.32 16.45 -18.30
CA ARG A 751 -10.20 17.55 -17.86
C ARG A 751 -11.46 17.05 -17.16
N HIS A 752 -11.79 15.76 -17.24
CA HIS A 752 -12.90 15.18 -16.47
C HIS A 752 -12.74 15.38 -14.95
N HIS A 753 -11.51 15.49 -14.44
CA HIS A 753 -11.26 15.81 -13.03
C HIS A 753 -11.74 17.23 -12.66
N ALA A 754 -11.60 18.20 -13.57
CA ALA A 754 -12.13 19.54 -13.35
C ALA A 754 -13.66 19.52 -13.35
N ILE A 755 -14.29 18.76 -14.26
CA ILE A 755 -15.75 18.60 -14.27
C ILE A 755 -16.25 17.99 -12.95
N ASP A 756 -15.55 16.98 -12.43
CA ASP A 756 -15.85 16.41 -11.11
C ASP A 756 -15.77 17.47 -10.00
N ALA A 757 -14.68 18.25 -9.95
CA ALA A 757 -14.51 19.33 -8.98
C ALA A 757 -15.56 20.45 -9.11
N ILE A 758 -15.99 20.79 -10.34
CA ILE A 758 -17.08 21.72 -10.63
C ILE A 758 -18.39 21.19 -10.03
N VAL A 759 -18.76 19.95 -10.33
CA VAL A 759 -19.99 19.34 -9.80
C VAL A 759 -19.97 19.33 -8.27
N VAL A 760 -18.81 19.04 -7.70
CA VAL A 760 -18.60 19.04 -6.25
C VAL A 760 -18.77 20.41 -5.63
N GLY A 761 -18.21 21.45 -6.26
CA GLY A 761 -18.36 22.83 -5.80
C GLY A 761 -19.78 23.37 -5.91
N ALA A 762 -20.56 22.87 -6.88
CA ALA A 762 -21.95 23.23 -7.08
C ALA A 762 -22.93 22.58 -6.09
N ILE A 763 -22.51 21.57 -5.32
CA ILE A 763 -23.35 20.97 -4.28
C ILE A 763 -23.41 21.89 -3.05
N ASP A 764 -24.58 22.44 -2.75
CA ASP A 764 -24.85 23.14 -1.49
C ASP A 764 -26.13 22.66 -0.79
N ARG A 765 -26.37 23.19 0.42
CA ARG A 765 -27.53 22.84 1.24
C ARG A 765 -28.85 23.26 0.58
N SER A 766 -28.87 24.36 -0.16
CA SER A 766 -30.08 24.87 -0.82
C SER A 766 -30.50 23.93 -1.95
N LEU A 767 -29.54 23.52 -2.79
CA LEU A 767 -29.75 22.51 -3.83
C LEU A 767 -30.27 21.20 -3.24
N LEU A 768 -29.64 20.70 -2.17
CA LEU A 768 -30.07 19.46 -1.50
C LEU A 768 -31.47 19.60 -0.88
N GLN A 769 -31.80 20.73 -0.26
CA GLN A 769 -33.12 21.00 0.30
C GLN A 769 -34.18 21.12 -0.80
N GLU A 770 -33.86 21.76 -1.92
CA GLU A 770 -34.76 21.86 -3.06
C GLU A 770 -35.01 20.49 -3.69
N MET A 771 -33.97 19.67 -3.85
CA MET A 771 -34.12 18.27 -4.26
C MET A 771 -35.02 17.50 -3.29
N SER A 772 -34.84 17.67 -1.98
CA SER A 772 -35.69 17.06 -0.95
C SER A 772 -37.15 17.52 -1.03
N ARG A 773 -37.38 18.80 -1.31
CA ARG A 773 -38.72 19.39 -1.43
C ARG A 773 -39.44 18.91 -2.68
N ARG A 774 -38.76 18.95 -3.84
CA ARG A 774 -39.27 18.39 -5.10
C ARG A 774 -39.54 16.89 -4.97
N ALA A 775 -38.70 16.19 -4.20
CA ALA A 775 -38.92 14.80 -3.88
C ALA A 775 -40.19 14.56 -3.06
N ALA A 776 -40.41 15.35 -2.01
CA ALA A 776 -41.64 15.29 -1.21
C ALA A 776 -42.89 15.56 -2.07
N GLN A 777 -42.81 16.50 -3.01
CA GLN A 777 -43.90 16.80 -3.93
C GLN A 777 -44.16 15.66 -4.92
N ALA A 778 -43.11 15.09 -5.51
CA ALA A 778 -43.23 13.93 -6.40
C ALA A 778 -43.79 12.69 -5.66
N GLU A 779 -43.37 12.45 -4.41
CA GLU A 779 -43.92 11.41 -3.53
C GLU A 779 -45.41 11.64 -3.26
N ALA A 780 -45.82 12.89 -2.96
CA ALA A 780 -47.22 13.24 -2.73
C ALA A 780 -48.10 13.09 -3.97
N GLU A 781 -47.54 13.36 -5.16
CA GLU A 781 -48.22 13.27 -6.46
C GLU A 781 -48.15 11.85 -7.07
N GLY A 782 -47.51 10.88 -6.39
CA GLY A 782 -47.40 9.50 -6.85
C GLY A 782 -46.50 9.30 -8.08
N ARG A 783 -45.59 10.24 -8.36
CA ARG A 783 -44.62 10.13 -9.47
C ARG A 783 -43.35 9.41 -9.00
N HIS A 784 -42.94 8.38 -9.73
CA HIS A 784 -41.76 7.56 -9.37
C HIS A 784 -40.40 8.17 -9.78
N ASP A 785 -40.35 9.12 -10.74
CA ASP A 785 -39.08 9.76 -11.14
C ASP A 785 -38.85 11.08 -10.39
N ILE A 786 -38.33 10.92 -9.18
CA ILE A 786 -37.99 11.99 -8.23
C ILE A 786 -36.82 12.88 -8.72
N THR A 787 -36.15 12.49 -9.81
CA THR A 787 -34.83 13.01 -10.22
C THR A 787 -34.79 13.60 -11.63
N ARG A 788 -35.95 13.72 -12.29
CA ARG A 788 -36.02 14.17 -13.69
C ARG A 788 -35.66 15.65 -13.86
N ASP A 789 -35.99 16.48 -12.86
CA ASP A 789 -35.87 17.95 -12.91
C ASP A 789 -34.95 18.49 -11.80
N VAL A 790 -33.66 18.15 -11.86
CA VAL A 790 -32.64 18.75 -10.97
C VAL A 790 -32.35 20.17 -11.46
N PRO A 791 -32.52 21.22 -10.63
CA PRO A 791 -32.25 22.59 -11.06
C PRO A 791 -30.77 22.79 -11.40
N GLU A 792 -30.50 23.71 -12.31
CA GLU A 792 -29.14 24.20 -12.51
C GLU A 792 -28.68 24.99 -11.28
N PRO A 793 -27.38 24.91 -10.90
CA PRO A 793 -26.83 25.66 -9.77
C PRO A 793 -27.00 27.18 -9.90
N PHE A 794 -26.89 27.70 -11.12
CA PHE A 794 -27.20 29.09 -11.49
C PHE A 794 -27.55 29.14 -12.98
N ALA A 795 -28.16 30.22 -13.44
CA ALA A 795 -28.57 30.35 -14.84
C ALA A 795 -27.39 30.28 -15.82
N GLY A 796 -27.46 29.40 -16.82
CA GLY A 796 -26.40 29.22 -17.81
C GLY A 796 -25.20 28.43 -17.27
N PHE A 797 -25.44 27.54 -16.29
CA PHE A 797 -24.38 26.79 -15.63
C PHE A 797 -23.61 25.93 -16.63
N ARG A 798 -24.31 25.21 -17.50
CA ARG A 798 -23.69 24.30 -18.46
C ARG A 798 -22.79 25.03 -19.45
N GLU A 799 -23.21 26.17 -19.95
CA GLU A 799 -22.46 27.02 -20.89
C GLU A 799 -21.19 27.56 -20.22
N ALA A 800 -21.32 28.07 -18.98
CA ALA A 800 -20.18 28.54 -18.21
C ALA A 800 -19.16 27.41 -17.95
N VAL A 801 -19.62 26.19 -17.69
CA VAL A 801 -18.75 25.02 -17.53
C VAL A 801 -18.05 24.68 -18.85
N ALA A 802 -18.77 24.67 -19.97
CA ALA A 802 -18.20 24.36 -21.28
C ALA A 802 -17.09 25.35 -21.67
N GLU A 803 -17.32 26.65 -21.49
CA GLU A 803 -16.34 27.70 -21.73
C GLU A 803 -15.08 27.50 -20.89
N LYS A 804 -15.24 27.34 -19.57
CA LYS A 804 -14.11 27.20 -18.65
C LYS A 804 -13.32 25.92 -18.91
N VAL A 805 -14.01 24.78 -19.08
CA VAL A 805 -13.38 23.48 -19.38
C VAL A 805 -12.62 23.51 -20.72
N GLY A 806 -13.15 24.22 -21.72
CA GLY A 806 -12.49 24.42 -23.02
C GLY A 806 -11.15 25.17 -22.90
N SER A 807 -11.02 26.05 -21.91
CA SER A 807 -9.82 26.88 -21.69
C SER A 807 -8.73 26.23 -20.81
N ILE A 808 -9.01 25.06 -20.21
CA ILE A 808 -8.09 24.42 -19.25
C ILE A 808 -6.78 24.01 -19.94
N ILE A 809 -5.67 24.48 -19.39
CA ILE A 809 -4.35 23.86 -19.59
C ILE A 809 -4.05 22.94 -18.42
N VAL A 810 -3.99 21.63 -18.68
CA VAL A 810 -3.73 20.62 -17.66
C VAL A 810 -2.29 20.76 -17.16
N SER A 811 -2.13 20.95 -15.85
CA SER A 811 -0.84 21.17 -15.21
C SER A 811 -0.17 19.84 -14.86
N PHE A 812 1.05 19.61 -15.36
CA PHE A 812 1.86 18.44 -15.00
C PHE A 812 2.94 18.81 -13.99
N LYS A 813 3.13 17.98 -12.95
CA LYS A 813 4.28 18.12 -12.07
C LYS A 813 5.56 17.78 -12.84
N PRO A 814 6.53 18.70 -12.95
CA PRO A 814 7.80 18.40 -13.59
C PRO A 814 8.64 17.43 -12.76
N GLU A 815 9.35 16.53 -13.43
CA GLU A 815 10.25 15.53 -12.81
C GLU A 815 11.69 15.78 -13.27
N HIS A 816 12.37 16.74 -12.63
CA HIS A 816 13.75 17.14 -12.96
C HIS A 816 14.80 16.61 -11.98
N GLY A 817 14.40 15.69 -11.10
CA GLY A 817 15.27 15.15 -10.06
C GLY A 817 16.36 14.23 -10.62
N LYS A 818 17.57 14.31 -10.05
CA LYS A 818 18.69 13.41 -10.37
C LYS A 818 18.61 12.04 -9.67
N THR A 819 17.48 11.72 -9.03
CA THR A 819 17.29 10.51 -8.24
C THR A 819 16.58 9.43 -9.04
N GLY A 820 17.13 8.22 -9.07
CA GLY A 820 16.55 7.08 -9.79
C GLY A 820 17.55 5.94 -9.96
N ALA A 821 17.19 4.92 -10.74
CA ALA A 821 18.11 3.83 -11.08
C ALA A 821 19.13 4.35 -12.10
N LEU A 822 20.42 4.34 -11.73
CA LEU A 822 21.50 4.82 -12.60
C LEU A 822 21.80 3.86 -13.75
N HIS A 823 21.64 2.56 -13.52
CA HIS A 823 21.89 1.49 -14.46
C HIS A 823 20.96 0.30 -14.16
N GLU A 824 20.83 -0.63 -15.11
CA GLU A 824 20.17 -1.92 -14.88
C GLU A 824 20.92 -2.75 -13.81
N ASP A 825 20.21 -3.63 -13.10
CA ASP A 825 20.81 -4.47 -12.04
C ASP A 825 21.77 -5.55 -12.60
N THR A 826 21.66 -5.88 -13.89
CA THR A 826 22.45 -6.94 -14.52
C THR A 826 23.87 -6.46 -14.85
N ALA A 827 24.87 -7.16 -14.33
CA ALA A 827 26.28 -6.93 -14.68
C ALA A 827 26.75 -7.88 -15.79
N TYR A 828 27.00 -7.31 -16.96
CA TYR A 828 27.38 -8.03 -18.17
C TYR A 828 28.88 -8.31 -18.22
N GLY A 829 29.25 -9.47 -18.74
CA GLY A 829 30.61 -9.72 -19.24
C GLY A 829 30.79 -9.11 -20.63
N LEU A 830 32.03 -9.01 -21.08
CA LEU A 830 32.38 -8.52 -22.40
C LEU A 830 32.65 -9.68 -23.36
N VAL A 831 32.24 -9.52 -24.60
CA VAL A 831 32.72 -10.33 -25.73
C VAL A 831 33.88 -9.56 -26.35
N LYS A 832 35.09 -10.11 -26.22
CA LYS A 832 36.33 -9.41 -26.63
C LYS A 832 36.66 -9.62 -28.11
N ASN A 833 36.26 -10.75 -28.68
CA ASN A 833 36.49 -11.05 -30.08
C ASN A 833 35.42 -10.33 -30.93
N GLU A 834 35.84 -9.60 -31.96
CA GLU A 834 34.94 -8.78 -32.77
C GLU A 834 34.00 -9.61 -33.65
N ALA A 835 34.48 -10.71 -34.23
CA ALA A 835 33.65 -11.62 -35.02
C ALA A 835 32.56 -12.28 -34.15
N GLU A 836 32.94 -12.75 -32.96
CA GLU A 836 31.98 -13.27 -31.96
C GLU A 836 30.99 -12.16 -31.56
N ALA A 837 31.45 -10.93 -31.31
CA ALA A 837 30.59 -9.82 -30.92
C ALA A 837 29.62 -9.40 -32.04
N ALA A 838 30.00 -9.53 -33.30
CA ALA A 838 29.13 -9.29 -34.45
C ALA A 838 28.00 -10.33 -34.51
N GLU A 839 28.30 -11.58 -34.18
CA GLU A 839 27.37 -12.70 -34.22
C GLU A 839 26.38 -12.71 -33.04
N ILE A 840 26.88 -12.66 -31.80
CA ILE A 840 26.04 -12.82 -30.60
C ILE A 840 25.83 -11.51 -29.82
N GLY A 841 26.58 -10.46 -30.12
CA GLY A 841 26.55 -9.16 -29.44
C GLY A 841 27.78 -8.90 -28.57
N ASN A 842 28.03 -7.63 -28.24
CA ASN A 842 29.22 -7.16 -27.51
C ASN A 842 29.20 -7.47 -26.00
N LEU A 843 28.05 -7.85 -25.45
CA LEU A 843 27.87 -8.18 -24.03
C LEU A 843 27.46 -9.64 -23.84
N VAL A 844 27.76 -10.23 -22.68
CA VAL A 844 27.32 -11.59 -22.33
C VAL A 844 26.76 -11.66 -20.91
N PHE A 845 25.66 -12.38 -20.73
CA PHE A 845 25.06 -12.68 -19.42
C PHE A 845 24.64 -14.16 -19.32
N ARG A 846 24.12 -14.59 -18.17
CA ARG A 846 23.69 -15.98 -17.94
C ARG A 846 22.20 -16.05 -17.65
N LYS A 847 21.49 -16.94 -18.35
CA LYS A 847 20.05 -17.21 -18.15
C LYS A 847 19.83 -18.71 -17.90
N PRO A 848 18.80 -19.12 -17.12
CA PRO A 848 18.41 -20.53 -17.04
C PRO A 848 18.11 -21.11 -18.41
N LEU A 849 18.57 -22.34 -18.65
CA LEU A 849 18.41 -23.04 -19.93
C LEU A 849 16.92 -23.20 -20.28
N VAL A 850 16.10 -23.57 -19.29
CA VAL A 850 14.67 -23.85 -19.43
C VAL A 850 13.80 -22.60 -19.64
N ASP A 851 14.40 -21.41 -19.54
CA ASP A 851 13.72 -20.12 -19.72
C ASP A 851 14.07 -19.46 -21.06
N LEU A 852 14.79 -20.15 -21.95
CA LEU A 852 15.16 -19.63 -23.27
C LEU A 852 13.99 -19.61 -24.24
N ASN A 853 13.95 -18.59 -25.09
CA ASN A 853 13.13 -18.57 -26.30
C ASN A 853 14.00 -18.74 -27.56
N PRO A 854 13.41 -18.96 -28.75
CA PRO A 854 14.16 -19.16 -30.00
C PRO A 854 15.20 -18.05 -30.29
N ASN A 855 14.78 -16.78 -30.25
CA ASN A 855 15.67 -15.63 -30.49
C ASN A 855 16.82 -15.49 -29.47
N GLU A 856 16.68 -16.07 -28.28
CA GLU A 856 17.75 -16.13 -27.28
C GLU A 856 18.67 -17.32 -27.50
N ILE A 857 18.16 -18.44 -28.03
CA ILE A 857 18.95 -19.61 -28.42
C ILE A 857 19.97 -19.20 -29.49
N ASP A 858 19.59 -18.38 -30.48
CA ASP A 858 20.50 -17.89 -31.52
C ASP A 858 21.72 -17.13 -30.99
N ARG A 859 21.57 -16.55 -29.79
CA ARG A 859 22.61 -15.78 -29.11
C ARG A 859 23.33 -16.58 -28.04
N VAL A 860 23.09 -17.88 -27.93
CA VAL A 860 23.86 -18.76 -27.04
C VAL A 860 25.32 -18.73 -27.50
N ARG A 861 26.20 -18.42 -26.55
CA ARG A 861 27.61 -18.14 -26.82
C ARG A 861 28.38 -19.38 -27.30
N ASP A 862 27.99 -20.56 -26.82
CA ASP A 862 28.60 -21.81 -27.23
C ASP A 862 27.97 -22.28 -28.56
N PRO A 863 28.73 -22.33 -29.67
CA PRO A 863 28.18 -22.62 -30.99
C PRO A 863 27.64 -24.05 -31.11
N VAL A 864 28.26 -25.03 -30.45
CA VAL A 864 27.84 -26.44 -30.48
C VAL A 864 26.52 -26.58 -29.74
N LEU A 865 26.46 -26.07 -28.51
CA LEU A 865 25.24 -26.09 -27.71
C LEU A 865 24.11 -25.33 -28.41
N ARG A 866 24.41 -24.17 -29.00
CA ARG A 866 23.44 -23.39 -29.76
C ARG A 866 22.81 -24.19 -30.90
N ALA A 867 23.61 -24.92 -31.68
CA ALA A 867 23.10 -25.74 -32.78
C ALA A 867 22.16 -26.86 -32.27
N GLU A 868 22.50 -27.51 -31.15
CA GLU A 868 21.63 -28.52 -30.52
C GLU A 868 20.31 -27.92 -30.04
N LEU A 869 20.36 -26.76 -29.38
CA LEU A 869 19.17 -26.08 -28.89
C LEU A 869 18.28 -25.54 -30.02
N LYS A 870 18.87 -25.11 -31.14
CA LYS A 870 18.10 -24.70 -32.34
C LYS A 870 17.29 -25.86 -32.91
N LYS A 871 17.88 -27.06 -32.99
CA LYS A 871 17.18 -28.28 -33.46
C LYS A 871 15.99 -28.65 -32.58
N ILE A 872 16.08 -28.36 -31.28
CA ILE A 872 14.95 -28.53 -30.36
C ILE A 872 13.91 -27.44 -30.61
N ALA A 873 14.35 -26.18 -30.68
CA ALA A 873 13.45 -25.04 -30.87
C ALA A 873 12.65 -25.12 -32.18
N SER A 874 13.25 -25.63 -33.27
CA SER A 874 12.59 -25.76 -34.57
C SER A 874 11.35 -26.66 -34.56
N GLN A 875 11.24 -27.59 -33.60
CA GLN A 875 10.05 -28.44 -33.42
C GLN A 875 8.86 -27.67 -32.83
N PHE A 876 9.09 -26.48 -32.29
CA PHE A 876 8.09 -25.66 -31.60
C PHE A 876 7.92 -24.27 -32.22
N THR A 877 8.48 -24.04 -33.42
CA THR A 877 8.36 -22.79 -34.17
C THR A 877 7.72 -23.02 -35.53
N SER A 878 7.06 -22.00 -36.08
CA SER A 878 6.59 -21.99 -37.47
C SER A 878 7.76 -21.81 -38.46
N ASP A 879 7.49 -21.92 -39.75
CA ASP A 879 8.45 -21.62 -40.83
C ASP A 879 9.00 -20.18 -40.74
N ASP A 880 8.17 -19.22 -40.28
CA ASP A 880 8.58 -17.83 -39.98
C ASP A 880 9.31 -17.66 -38.62
N GLU A 881 9.79 -18.75 -38.01
CA GLU A 881 10.47 -18.79 -36.70
C GLU A 881 9.65 -18.24 -35.51
N LYS A 882 8.33 -18.13 -35.64
CA LYS A 882 7.45 -17.72 -34.54
C LYS A 882 7.18 -18.89 -33.61
N LEU A 883 7.33 -18.67 -32.31
CA LEU A 883 7.07 -19.68 -31.28
C LEU A 883 5.58 -20.08 -31.25
N LEU A 884 5.32 -21.37 -31.50
CA LEU A 884 3.98 -21.97 -31.50
C LEU A 884 3.60 -22.56 -30.14
N ASP A 885 4.55 -23.24 -29.47
CA ASP A 885 4.33 -23.86 -28.15
C ASP A 885 5.48 -23.57 -27.17
N ALA A 886 5.25 -22.57 -26.31
CA ALA A 886 6.19 -22.19 -25.27
C ALA A 886 6.33 -23.24 -24.14
N LYS A 887 5.29 -24.04 -23.88
CA LYS A 887 5.29 -25.03 -22.79
C LYS A 887 6.01 -26.29 -23.23
N GLY A 888 5.77 -26.75 -24.46
CA GLY A 888 6.49 -27.86 -25.09
C GLY A 888 7.99 -27.58 -25.18
N LEU A 889 8.39 -26.41 -25.68
CA LEU A 889 9.79 -26.00 -25.72
C LEU A 889 10.44 -26.07 -24.34
N ARG A 890 9.76 -25.53 -23.32
CA ARG A 890 10.28 -25.59 -21.94
C ARG A 890 10.51 -27.03 -21.48
N ALA A 891 9.54 -27.92 -21.69
CA ALA A 891 9.64 -29.32 -21.28
C ALA A 891 10.80 -30.04 -22.01
N ALA A 892 10.95 -29.81 -23.32
CA ALA A 892 12.05 -30.37 -24.10
C ALA A 892 13.43 -29.87 -23.63
N LEU A 893 13.53 -28.59 -23.23
CA LEU A 893 14.76 -28.05 -22.64
C LEU A 893 15.05 -28.61 -21.24
N GLU A 894 14.02 -28.90 -20.44
CA GLU A 894 14.15 -29.57 -19.15
C GLU A 894 14.64 -31.02 -19.30
N GLU A 895 14.13 -31.73 -20.31
CA GLU A 895 14.58 -33.08 -20.66
C GLU A 895 16.02 -33.06 -21.18
N PHE A 896 16.33 -32.18 -22.13
CA PHE A 896 17.69 -31.99 -22.64
C PHE A 896 18.71 -31.71 -21.52
N ALA A 897 18.32 -30.96 -20.49
CA ALA A 897 19.19 -30.67 -19.35
C ALA A 897 19.51 -31.91 -18.48
N LYS A 898 18.61 -32.89 -18.46
CA LYS A 898 18.70 -34.12 -17.67
C LYS A 898 19.39 -35.26 -18.44
N THR A 899 19.20 -35.31 -19.76
CA THR A 899 19.68 -36.42 -20.59
C THR A 899 21.19 -36.35 -20.83
N PRO A 900 21.96 -37.37 -20.40
CA PRO A 900 23.38 -37.49 -20.70
C PRO A 900 23.63 -37.63 -22.21
N ALA A 901 24.69 -37.00 -22.73
CA ALA A 901 25.18 -37.27 -24.09
C ALA A 901 26.72 -37.27 -24.11
N PRO A 902 27.37 -38.16 -24.90
CA PRO A 902 28.82 -38.18 -25.07
C PRO A 902 29.35 -36.81 -25.53
N GLY A 903 30.42 -36.32 -24.90
CA GLY A 903 30.99 -35.00 -25.21
C GLY A 903 30.17 -33.79 -24.71
N ARG A 904 28.93 -33.98 -24.24
CA ARG A 904 28.08 -32.90 -23.70
C ARG A 904 28.29 -32.74 -22.20
N MET A 905 28.39 -31.48 -21.76
CA MET A 905 28.45 -31.16 -20.33
C MET A 905 27.11 -31.52 -19.66
N GLN A 906 27.10 -32.45 -18.70
CA GLN A 906 25.87 -32.86 -18.00
C GLN A 906 25.40 -31.82 -16.98
N GLY A 907 24.07 -31.73 -16.77
CA GLY A 907 23.48 -30.89 -15.74
C GLY A 907 23.54 -29.39 -16.02
N ILE A 908 23.41 -28.98 -17.29
CA ILE A 908 23.42 -27.56 -17.69
C ILE A 908 22.20 -26.85 -17.10
N ARG A 909 22.43 -26.02 -16.08
CA ARG A 909 21.36 -25.21 -15.47
C ARG A 909 21.20 -23.83 -16.11
N ARG A 910 22.31 -23.25 -16.57
CA ARG A 910 22.35 -21.88 -17.13
C ARG A 910 23.32 -21.82 -18.29
N VAL A 911 22.95 -21.09 -19.32
CA VAL A 911 23.79 -20.85 -20.50
C VAL A 911 24.23 -19.40 -20.58
N ARG A 912 25.34 -19.15 -21.27
CA ARG A 912 25.82 -17.80 -21.60
C ARG A 912 25.15 -17.33 -22.88
N ILE A 913 24.60 -16.12 -22.86
CA ILE A 913 23.88 -15.52 -24.00
C ILE A 913 24.46 -14.14 -24.29
N GLY A 914 24.65 -13.86 -25.56
CA GLY A 914 25.07 -12.56 -26.07
C GLY A 914 23.94 -11.51 -26.09
N LYS A 915 24.32 -10.24 -25.94
CA LYS A 915 23.44 -9.08 -26.04
C LYS A 915 24.18 -7.97 -26.77
N LYS A 916 23.59 -7.47 -27.86
CA LYS A 916 24.08 -6.29 -28.57
C LYS A 916 23.56 -5.03 -27.91
N GLU A 917 24.44 -4.14 -27.52
CA GLU A 917 24.11 -2.89 -26.82
C GLU A 917 25.05 -1.76 -27.22
N LYS A 918 24.51 -0.59 -27.57
CA LYS A 918 25.32 0.57 -27.99
C LYS A 918 25.82 1.39 -26.81
N ASN A 919 24.94 1.66 -25.85
CA ASN A 919 25.25 2.51 -24.71
C ASN A 919 25.63 1.66 -23.51
N VAL A 920 26.93 1.62 -23.19
CA VAL A 920 27.48 0.76 -22.14
C VAL A 920 28.33 1.58 -21.18
N ILE A 921 28.13 1.35 -19.89
CA ILE A 921 28.98 1.86 -18.81
C ILE A 921 30.03 0.79 -18.50
N PHE A 922 31.29 1.10 -18.75
CA PHE A 922 32.39 0.20 -18.45
C PHE A 922 32.87 0.35 -17.01
N ILE A 923 32.88 -0.77 -16.28
CA ILE A 923 33.43 -0.83 -14.93
C ILE A 923 34.88 -1.28 -15.03
N ARG A 924 35.76 -0.39 -14.57
CA ARG A 924 37.20 -0.56 -14.58
C ARG A 924 37.68 -1.00 -13.22
N ASP A 925 38.64 -1.90 -13.21
CA ASP A 925 39.37 -2.23 -12.00
C ASP A 925 40.20 -1.01 -11.57
N ARG A 926 40.14 -0.65 -10.27
CA ARG A 926 40.77 0.58 -9.77
C ARG A 926 42.30 0.54 -9.86
N ARG A 927 42.91 -0.65 -9.84
CA ARG A 927 44.38 -0.81 -9.83
C ARG A 927 44.94 -0.92 -11.24
N SER A 928 44.29 -1.70 -12.09
CA SER A 928 44.77 -2.01 -13.45
C SER A 928 44.13 -1.16 -14.54
N ALA A 929 43.10 -0.37 -14.24
CA ALA A 929 42.26 0.37 -15.20
C ALA A 929 41.55 -0.48 -16.28
N ASN A 930 41.77 -1.80 -16.27
CA ASN A 930 41.20 -2.75 -17.19
C ASN A 930 39.69 -2.87 -16.98
N VAL A 931 38.96 -2.93 -18.09
CA VAL A 931 37.51 -3.16 -18.04
C VAL A 931 37.24 -4.63 -17.75
N TYR A 932 36.44 -4.91 -16.73
CA TYR A 932 36.08 -6.28 -16.35
C TYR A 932 34.57 -6.54 -16.36
N LYS A 933 33.75 -5.48 -16.36
CA LYS A 933 32.29 -5.55 -16.43
C LYS A 933 31.70 -4.40 -17.22
N ALA A 934 30.50 -4.64 -17.72
CA ALA A 934 29.65 -3.66 -18.39
C ALA A 934 28.29 -3.57 -17.68
N LEU A 935 27.77 -2.35 -17.60
CA LEU A 935 26.40 -2.06 -17.16
C LEU A 935 25.67 -1.29 -18.25
N ILE A 936 24.35 -1.44 -18.31
CA ILE A 936 23.52 -0.68 -19.23
C ILE A 936 22.94 0.50 -18.45
N PRO A 937 23.06 1.75 -18.94
CA PRO A 937 22.46 2.92 -18.30
C PRO A 937 20.97 2.69 -18.04
N GLY A 938 20.47 3.31 -16.97
CA GLY A 938 19.06 3.25 -16.59
C GLY A 938 18.21 4.14 -17.48
N SER A 939 17.46 5.06 -16.88
CA SER A 939 16.66 6.02 -17.64
C SER A 939 17.50 7.22 -18.12
N ASN A 940 17.05 7.83 -19.22
CA ASN A 940 17.50 9.17 -19.60
C ASN A 940 17.01 10.20 -18.57
N HIS A 941 17.87 11.14 -18.17
CA HIS A 941 17.47 12.27 -17.33
C HIS A 941 16.80 13.35 -18.18
N HIS A 942 17.42 13.74 -19.29
CA HIS A 942 16.92 14.77 -20.20
C HIS A 942 17.54 14.65 -21.59
N ILE A 943 17.03 15.45 -22.52
CA ILE A 943 17.66 15.78 -23.81
C ILE A 943 17.89 17.29 -23.86
N ASP A 944 19.11 17.70 -24.19
CA ASP A 944 19.42 19.07 -24.59
C ASP A 944 19.16 19.23 -26.09
N VAL A 945 18.28 20.15 -26.47
CA VAL A 945 18.08 20.57 -27.86
C VAL A 945 18.97 21.77 -28.10
N VAL A 946 19.95 21.63 -28.98
CA VAL A 946 20.99 22.62 -29.26
C VAL A 946 20.88 23.06 -30.70
N GLN A 947 20.93 24.36 -30.92
CA GLN A 947 21.07 24.94 -32.25
C GLN A 947 22.54 24.91 -32.63
N MET A 948 22.86 24.13 -33.66
CA MET A 948 24.20 24.01 -34.21
C MET A 948 24.56 25.24 -35.05
N ARG A 949 25.83 25.36 -35.46
CA ARG A 949 26.33 26.51 -36.23
C ARG A 949 25.66 26.67 -37.60
N ASP A 950 25.23 25.56 -38.20
CA ASP A 950 24.45 25.53 -39.45
C ASP A 950 22.97 25.92 -39.24
N GLY A 951 22.58 26.25 -37.99
CA GLY A 951 21.22 26.57 -37.60
C GLY A 951 20.31 25.35 -37.36
N SER A 952 20.77 24.12 -37.64
CA SER A 952 19.99 22.90 -37.38
C SER A 952 19.81 22.65 -35.88
N TRP A 953 18.72 22.01 -35.49
CA TRP A 953 18.50 21.61 -34.09
C TRP A 953 18.86 20.14 -33.91
N GLN A 954 19.74 19.86 -32.94
CA GLN A 954 20.19 18.52 -32.60
C GLN A 954 19.94 18.18 -31.13
N GLY A 955 19.59 16.92 -30.87
CA GLY A 955 19.30 16.42 -29.54
C GLY A 955 20.49 15.69 -28.92
N PHE A 956 20.91 16.13 -27.73
CA PHE A 956 21.96 15.50 -26.95
C PHE A 956 21.37 14.92 -25.66
N ALA A 957 21.20 13.60 -25.62
CA ALA A 957 20.70 12.93 -24.43
C ALA A 957 21.74 12.85 -23.32
N ALA A 958 21.26 12.92 -22.09
CA ALA A 958 22.04 12.62 -20.90
C ALA A 958 21.33 11.55 -20.08
N SER A 959 22.01 10.44 -19.85
CA SER A 959 21.54 9.40 -18.94
C SER A 959 21.56 9.86 -17.48
N LEU A 960 20.75 9.23 -16.63
CA LEU A 960 20.78 9.52 -15.20
C LEU A 960 22.15 9.20 -14.57
N PHE A 961 22.85 8.20 -15.09
CA PHE A 961 24.21 7.86 -14.66
C PHE A 961 25.19 9.01 -14.92
N GLU A 962 25.17 9.54 -16.14
CA GLU A 962 26.06 10.61 -16.59
C GLU A 962 25.89 11.90 -15.78
N VAL A 963 24.66 12.37 -15.57
CA VAL A 963 24.39 13.63 -14.84
C VAL A 963 24.74 13.58 -13.34
N ASN A 964 25.02 12.38 -12.82
CA ASN A 964 25.47 12.10 -11.47
C ASN A 964 26.99 11.87 -11.38
N GLN A 965 27.73 11.93 -12.49
CA GLN A 965 29.19 11.86 -12.45
C GLN A 965 29.80 13.20 -12.02
N PRO A 966 30.89 13.19 -11.22
CA PRO A 966 31.63 14.40 -10.89
C PRO A 966 32.11 15.14 -12.14
N GLY A 967 31.95 16.46 -12.18
CA GLY A 967 32.42 17.31 -13.29
C GLY A 967 31.72 17.08 -14.63
N TRP A 968 30.58 16.36 -14.66
CA TRP A 968 29.88 16.06 -15.90
C TRP A 968 29.44 17.32 -16.65
N ARG A 969 29.69 17.32 -17.97
CA ARG A 969 29.15 18.26 -18.94
C ARG A 969 28.40 17.53 -20.06
N PRO A 970 27.37 18.14 -20.68
CA PRO A 970 26.68 17.60 -21.84
C PRO A 970 27.64 17.23 -22.97
N ALA A 971 27.26 16.25 -23.78
CA ALA A 971 28.12 15.76 -24.87
C ALA A 971 28.54 16.85 -25.85
N TRP A 972 27.64 17.79 -26.18
CA TRP A 972 27.92 18.89 -27.10
C TRP A 972 28.93 19.91 -26.57
N GLU A 973 28.92 20.18 -25.26
CA GLU A 973 29.96 21.00 -24.60
C GLU A 973 31.29 20.24 -24.52
N ARG A 974 31.25 19.00 -24.03
CA ARG A 974 32.44 18.18 -23.80
C ARG A 974 33.22 17.91 -25.09
N ASN A 975 32.50 17.66 -26.18
CA ASN A 975 33.09 17.38 -27.49
C ASN A 975 33.36 18.67 -28.29
N LYS A 976 33.16 19.85 -27.69
CA LYS A 976 33.38 21.17 -28.31
C LYS A 976 32.70 21.33 -29.68
N LEU A 977 31.50 20.77 -29.85
CA LEU A 977 30.80 20.78 -31.14
C LEU A 977 30.37 22.20 -31.57
N GLY A 978 30.31 23.13 -30.60
CA GLY A 978 29.74 24.47 -30.81
C GLY A 978 28.22 24.44 -30.90
N GLY A 979 27.57 25.57 -30.63
CA GLY A 979 26.11 25.70 -30.69
C GLY A 979 25.53 26.40 -29.46
N LYS A 980 24.25 26.76 -29.57
CA LYS A 980 23.50 27.48 -28.52
C LYS A 980 22.39 26.58 -27.97
N LEU A 981 22.36 26.36 -26.66
CA LEU A 981 21.29 25.60 -26.02
C LEU A 981 19.94 26.31 -26.25
N VAL A 982 19.02 25.63 -26.92
CA VAL A 982 17.67 26.15 -27.17
C VAL A 982 16.77 25.82 -25.99
N MET A 983 16.72 24.54 -25.63
CA MET A 983 15.90 24.06 -24.52
C MET A 983 16.42 22.73 -23.98
N ARG A 984 16.16 22.49 -22.70
CA ARG A 984 16.39 21.20 -22.03
C ARG A 984 15.04 20.56 -21.74
N LEU A 985 14.83 19.33 -22.23
CA LEU A 985 13.57 18.61 -22.15
C LEU A 985 13.69 17.38 -21.26
N HIS A 986 12.84 17.33 -20.24
CA HIS A 986 12.60 16.21 -19.34
C HIS A 986 11.24 15.58 -19.62
N LYS A 987 11.04 14.34 -19.15
CA LYS A 987 9.70 13.76 -19.10
C LYS A 987 8.78 14.63 -18.23
N GLY A 988 7.56 14.87 -18.70
CA GLY A 988 6.56 15.72 -18.04
C GLY A 988 6.74 17.21 -18.29
N ASP A 989 7.79 17.62 -19.01
CA ASP A 989 7.86 19.00 -19.52
C ASP A 989 6.76 19.26 -20.55
N MET A 990 6.36 20.51 -20.63
CA MET A 990 5.36 20.97 -21.58
C MET A 990 6.03 21.87 -22.62
N ILE A 991 5.66 21.66 -23.87
CA ILE A 991 6.15 22.42 -25.00
C ILE A 991 4.96 22.96 -25.80
N GLU A 992 5.11 24.16 -26.31
CA GLU A 992 4.14 24.78 -27.20
C GLU A 992 4.74 24.83 -28.61
N LEU A 993 3.97 24.42 -29.61
CA LEU A 993 4.41 24.27 -30.99
C LEU A 993 3.22 24.30 -31.96
N ASP A 994 3.51 24.47 -33.24
CA ASP A 994 2.52 24.35 -34.30
C ASP A 994 2.32 22.88 -34.69
N ASP A 995 1.07 22.45 -34.68
CA ASP A 995 0.69 21.15 -35.21
C ASP A 995 0.62 21.15 -36.74
N PRO A 996 0.58 19.96 -37.38
CA PRO A 996 0.42 19.85 -38.83
C PRO A 996 -0.81 20.57 -39.41
N ASP A 997 -1.84 20.80 -38.61
CA ASP A 997 -3.04 21.56 -39.01
C ASP A 997 -2.89 23.08 -38.84
N GLY A 998 -1.67 23.56 -38.55
CA GLY A 998 -1.35 24.97 -38.38
C GLY A 998 -1.76 25.57 -37.03
N LYS A 999 -2.43 24.80 -36.15
CA LYS A 999 -2.86 25.30 -34.84
C LYS A 999 -1.73 25.20 -33.82
N ARG A 1000 -1.57 26.26 -33.04
CA ARG A 1000 -0.60 26.30 -31.93
C ARG A 1000 -1.17 25.56 -30.72
N ARG A 1001 -0.49 24.51 -30.24
CA ARG A 1001 -0.94 23.68 -29.13
C ARG A 1001 0.15 23.45 -28.10
N ILE A 1002 -0.27 23.21 -26.86
CA ILE A 1002 0.61 22.76 -25.77
C ILE A 1002 0.55 21.23 -25.68
N LYS A 1003 1.72 20.59 -25.74
CA LYS A 1003 1.89 19.14 -25.64
C LYS A 1003 2.86 18.77 -24.53
N VAL A 1004 2.71 17.56 -23.99
CA VAL A 1004 3.52 17.01 -22.90
C VAL A 1004 4.56 16.06 -23.46
N VAL A 1005 5.77 16.11 -22.91
CA VAL A 1005 6.86 15.17 -23.22
C VAL A 1005 6.67 13.87 -22.44
N HIS A 1006 6.21 12.80 -23.09
CA HIS A 1006 5.95 11.52 -22.44
C HIS A 1006 7.14 10.55 -22.46
N ARG A 1007 7.93 10.57 -23.55
CA ARG A 1007 9.06 9.67 -23.74
C ARG A 1007 10.17 10.34 -24.55
N LEU A 1008 11.41 10.11 -24.12
CA LEU A 1008 12.63 10.55 -24.81
C LEU A 1008 13.22 9.35 -25.54
N GLN A 1009 13.33 9.40 -26.87
CA GLN A 1009 13.91 8.33 -27.68
C GLN A 1009 15.09 8.84 -28.54
N PRO A 1010 16.23 9.15 -27.90
CA PRO A 1010 17.35 9.80 -28.57
C PRO A 1010 17.99 8.92 -29.65
N SER A 1011 17.94 7.59 -29.53
CA SER A 1011 18.48 6.66 -30.54
C SER A 1011 17.79 6.76 -31.91
N GLN A 1012 16.59 7.36 -31.96
CA GLN A 1012 15.83 7.63 -33.19
C GLN A 1012 15.64 9.14 -33.44
N ASN A 1013 16.40 9.99 -32.73
CA ASN A 1013 16.28 11.46 -32.80
C ASN A 1013 14.83 11.98 -32.57
N ARG A 1014 14.10 11.35 -31.64
CA ARG A 1014 12.65 11.53 -31.50
C ARG A 1014 12.19 11.74 -30.06
N ILE A 1015 11.12 12.52 -29.90
CA ILE A 1015 10.38 12.73 -28.66
C ILE A 1015 8.92 12.34 -28.88
N TYR A 1016 8.30 11.68 -27.89
CA TYR A 1016 6.87 11.36 -27.91
C TYR A 1016 6.11 12.48 -27.22
N LEU A 1017 5.20 13.09 -27.98
CA LEU A 1017 4.33 14.15 -27.53
C LEU A 1017 2.87 13.71 -27.56
N ALA A 1018 2.09 14.23 -26.63
CA ALA A 1018 0.63 14.14 -26.63
C ALA A 1018 0.05 15.49 -26.20
N PRO A 1019 -1.13 15.89 -26.70
CA PRO A 1019 -1.89 17.01 -26.12
C PRO A 1019 -2.04 16.85 -24.61
N HIS A 1020 -1.99 17.96 -23.87
CA HIS A 1020 -1.97 17.93 -22.40
C HIS A 1020 -3.22 17.33 -21.75
N ASN A 1021 -4.34 17.28 -22.49
CA ASN A 1021 -5.60 16.72 -22.03
C ASN A 1021 -5.67 15.20 -22.23
N GLU A 1022 -4.81 14.58 -23.04
CA GLU A 1022 -4.87 13.14 -23.30
C GLU A 1022 -4.51 12.28 -22.08
N GLY A 1023 -5.40 11.35 -21.75
CA GLY A 1023 -5.31 10.41 -20.64
C GLY A 1023 -5.52 8.95 -21.05
N GLY A 1024 -5.66 8.07 -20.06
CA GLY A 1024 -5.73 6.62 -20.28
C GLY A 1024 -4.37 5.96 -20.58
N ASP A 1025 -4.40 4.74 -21.09
CA ASP A 1025 -3.20 3.99 -21.50
C ASP A 1025 -2.82 4.38 -22.94
N LEU A 1026 -2.09 5.50 -23.07
CA LEU A 1026 -1.77 6.12 -24.37
C LEU A 1026 -1.09 5.15 -25.35
N GLN A 1027 -0.32 4.18 -24.87
CA GLN A 1027 0.28 3.19 -25.77
C GLN A 1027 -0.79 2.25 -26.32
N LYS A 1028 -1.68 1.70 -25.48
CA LYS A 1028 -2.78 0.87 -25.97
C LYS A 1028 -3.72 1.61 -26.90
N ARG A 1029 -4.02 2.88 -26.60
CA ARG A 1029 -4.84 3.73 -27.47
C ARG A 1029 -4.18 3.96 -28.83
N HIS A 1030 -2.87 4.19 -28.85
CA HIS A 1030 -2.11 4.27 -30.10
C HIS A 1030 -2.10 2.97 -30.91
N ASP A 1031 -2.05 1.83 -30.21
CA ASP A 1031 -2.01 0.50 -30.84
C ASP A 1031 -3.43 0.05 -31.29
N ASP A 1032 -4.49 0.60 -30.69
CA ASP A 1032 -5.89 0.37 -31.06
C ASP A 1032 -6.26 1.18 -32.31
N LYS A 1033 -6.67 0.47 -33.37
CA LYS A 1033 -7.02 1.08 -34.65
C LYS A 1033 -8.30 1.92 -34.57
N GLU A 1034 -9.19 1.60 -33.64
CA GLU A 1034 -10.49 2.28 -33.47
C GLU A 1034 -10.38 3.55 -32.60
N ASP A 1035 -9.32 3.71 -31.81
CA ASP A 1035 -9.08 4.94 -31.03
C ASP A 1035 -8.46 6.02 -31.93
N LEU A 1036 -8.93 7.26 -31.79
CA LEU A 1036 -8.45 8.41 -32.57
C LEU A 1036 -7.04 8.88 -32.14
N PHE A 1037 -6.62 8.58 -30.92
CA PHE A 1037 -5.34 9.05 -30.39
C PHE A 1037 -4.16 8.39 -31.10
N ARG A 1038 -3.22 9.23 -31.54
CA ARG A 1038 -1.91 8.79 -32.03
C ARG A 1038 -0.81 9.64 -31.40
N TRP A 1039 0.32 9.00 -31.09
CA TRP A 1039 1.50 9.72 -30.64
C TRP A 1039 1.95 10.75 -31.69
N ASP A 1040 2.25 11.96 -31.25
CA ASP A 1040 3.05 12.90 -32.04
C ASP A 1040 4.52 12.54 -31.87
N LEU A 1041 5.02 11.82 -32.87
CA LEU A 1041 6.36 11.26 -32.97
C LEU A 1041 7.35 12.33 -33.47
N ALA A 1042 7.52 13.39 -32.70
CA ALA A 1042 8.27 14.57 -33.09
C ALA A 1042 9.77 14.33 -33.26
N ASN A 1043 10.27 14.55 -34.49
CA ASN A 1043 11.69 14.58 -34.78
C ASN A 1043 12.31 15.88 -34.26
N ILE A 1044 13.42 15.78 -33.51
CA ILE A 1044 14.06 16.94 -32.86
C ILE A 1044 14.50 17.99 -33.87
N SER A 1045 15.00 17.57 -35.03
CA SER A 1045 15.46 18.49 -36.09
C SER A 1045 14.33 19.35 -36.66
N ARG A 1046 13.10 18.81 -36.71
CA ARG A 1046 11.90 19.51 -37.23
C ARG A 1046 11.15 20.32 -36.18
N LEU A 1047 11.59 20.30 -34.91
CA LEU A 1047 10.97 21.12 -33.87
C LEU A 1047 11.14 22.62 -34.14
N ARG A 1048 12.21 23.01 -34.85
CA ARG A 1048 12.44 24.40 -35.27
C ARG A 1048 11.34 24.88 -36.24
N GLU A 1049 11.02 24.06 -37.24
CA GLU A 1049 9.98 24.35 -38.25
C GLU A 1049 8.61 24.51 -37.59
N ARG A 1050 8.34 23.73 -36.53
CA ARG A 1050 7.12 23.80 -35.71
C ARG A 1050 7.13 24.91 -34.67
N ARG A 1051 8.11 25.84 -34.74
CA ARG A 1051 8.32 26.96 -33.80
C ARG A 1051 8.22 26.53 -32.33
N ALA A 1052 8.74 25.34 -32.02
CA ALA A 1052 8.57 24.72 -30.71
C ALA A 1052 9.32 25.51 -29.63
N ARG A 1053 8.67 25.75 -28.49
CA ARG A 1053 9.26 26.38 -27.32
C ARG A 1053 8.81 25.71 -26.03
N LYS A 1054 9.70 25.64 -25.04
CA LYS A 1054 9.37 25.12 -23.72
C LYS A 1054 8.51 26.13 -22.95
N VAL A 1055 7.46 25.64 -22.31
CA VAL A 1055 6.57 26.47 -21.47
C VAL A 1055 6.56 25.96 -20.03
N LYS A 1056 6.37 26.87 -19.08
CA LYS A 1056 6.17 26.54 -17.67
C LYS A 1056 4.69 26.71 -17.34
N VAL A 1057 4.07 25.65 -16.85
CA VAL A 1057 2.69 25.67 -16.38
C VAL A 1057 2.71 25.60 -14.85
N ASP A 1058 2.10 26.57 -14.17
CA ASP A 1058 2.02 26.57 -12.71
C ASP A 1058 0.98 25.58 -12.18
N GLU A 1059 0.84 25.46 -10.87
CA GLU A 1059 -0.03 24.45 -10.24
C GLU A 1059 -1.51 24.58 -10.59
N ILE A 1060 -1.96 25.74 -11.09
CA ILE A 1060 -3.34 26.00 -11.51
C ILE A 1060 -3.47 26.15 -13.04
N GLY A 1061 -2.49 25.67 -13.81
CA GLY A 1061 -2.62 25.63 -15.27
C GLY A 1061 -2.22 26.92 -15.99
N ARG A 1062 -1.71 27.95 -15.29
CA ARG A 1062 -1.32 29.20 -15.95
C ARG A 1062 0.01 29.04 -16.68
N VAL A 1063 0.01 29.39 -17.96
CA VAL A 1063 1.18 29.28 -18.83
C VAL A 1063 2.05 30.52 -18.68
N LYS A 1064 3.35 30.30 -18.46
CA LYS A 1064 4.40 31.31 -18.58
C LYS A 1064 5.45 30.81 -19.55
N LEU A 1065 5.99 31.71 -20.36
CA LEU A 1065 7.16 31.38 -21.17
C LEU A 1065 8.30 30.98 -20.23
N ALA A 1066 8.89 29.80 -20.47
CA ALA A 1066 10.12 29.46 -19.79
C ALA A 1066 11.20 30.40 -20.34
N LYS A 1067 11.77 31.26 -19.49
CA LYS A 1067 13.04 31.91 -19.82
C LYS A 1067 14.05 30.76 -19.99
N SER A 1068 14.34 30.35 -21.22
CA SER A 1068 15.58 29.62 -21.48
C SER A 1068 16.70 30.59 -21.07
N ASN A 1069 17.77 30.10 -20.44
CA ASN A 1069 18.96 30.90 -20.15
C ASN A 1069 19.66 31.23 -21.47
N VAL A 1070 19.05 32.14 -22.21
CA VAL A 1070 19.49 32.71 -23.47
C VAL A 1070 19.32 34.22 -23.28
N TYR A 1071 20.31 34.81 -22.62
CA TYR A 1071 20.79 36.13 -23.03
C TYR A 1071 21.99 35.85 -23.94
#